data_AF-A0A9W4T0G9-F1
#
_entry.id   AF-A0A9W4T0G9-F1
#
_cell.length_a   1.000
_cell.length_b   1.000
_cell.length_c   1.000
_cell.angle_alpha   90.00
_cell.angle_beta   90.00
_cell.angle_gamma   90.00
#
_symmetry.space_group_name_H-M   'P 1'
#
loop_
_entity.id
_entity.type
_entity.pdbx_description
1 polymer ?
#
loop_
_entity_poly.entity_id
_entity_poly.type
_entity_poly.pdbx_seq_one_letter_code
_entity_poly.pdbx_strand_id
1 'polypeptide(L)'
;MKKEIKQKATVSQGKSIEELRKEVINNIENFAQREIKFNSLLEKDLKKFCKRIKQAPNEDIFVIEQEAISFITEQKHRRQVLVDPVRGERDKSKIDNNATLYGAPRTGKSIIVEKLTYQADIYPLVVIQGSSLTPNLNDQKCTIDNFKKFIYTVCDINNSLVDEFGLERNPESGEPQYIFFIDEANQVSENTFVKKSSGLTFLKECTGSDDYKNNESHNLWIIATNYLSEIDEAVYQPGRLANQLNFKYAEDAGIYYDFPQHWQNTNSLDKFIANSDNKEILEEIKEKATGKDGKEIIDEKTKKPKEIIQQKGIPLGEFLEFFWQKFDSGEFPREPKIEKVAKEIGTNIQQTLDIRLKEIEKTSDEVLKDKNMTQQQLITKIKKKIEEIQQLINNYKQETAIKENALLTLIKELNTIETNMKTTDAYETNQKTKREKYDLKSKSLEAARTENKRLDERDKKIDELLESSKSKEKNFEKQISDIKKELNDPNISKEKEQELKNQLAFIQTQLDEERKNNKKLNEEKARNQKQREKNNETINKAECYNEEHRKATAILDSYNEVKKSNDEISLKKTIEYAEGLKEYHFEGILDLVEEEAELESLRKKLRELENNKNTYSDQENTTEIEFDRDKLKFDHTGELTVANYPNLERIITTGDGKVNNVTKLTISNCPQLVEIDITD
;
A
#
# COMPACT_ATOMS: atom_id res chain seq x y z
N MET A 1 31.96 20.82 -17.35
CA MET A 1 31.79 20.46 -18.79
C MET A 1 30.35 20.61 -19.31
N LYS A 2 29.38 19.68 -19.13
CA LYS A 2 28.00 19.86 -19.65
C LYS A 2 27.32 21.17 -19.18
N LYS A 3 27.58 21.61 -17.94
CA LYS A 3 27.09 22.88 -17.37
C LYS A 3 27.81 24.13 -17.93
N GLU A 4 29.12 24.07 -18.12
CA GLU A 4 29.92 25.16 -18.73
C GLU A 4 29.64 25.34 -20.23
N ILE A 5 29.30 24.24 -20.92
CA ILE A 5 28.95 24.25 -22.35
C ILE A 5 27.51 24.77 -22.55
N LYS A 6 26.55 24.38 -21.71
CA LYS A 6 25.20 24.97 -21.71
C LYS A 6 25.20 26.48 -21.42
N GLN A 7 26.11 26.96 -20.57
CA GLN A 7 26.28 28.40 -20.32
C GLN A 7 26.94 29.14 -21.50
N LYS A 8 27.74 28.48 -22.33
CA LYS A 8 28.36 29.09 -23.53
C LYS A 8 27.44 29.04 -24.76
N ALA A 9 26.57 28.05 -24.88
CA ALA A 9 25.59 27.96 -25.97
C ALA A 9 24.61 29.15 -25.97
N THR A 10 24.22 29.65 -24.79
CA THR A 10 23.41 30.87 -24.63
C THR A 10 24.14 32.17 -24.98
N VAL A 11 25.46 32.16 -25.13
CA VAL A 11 26.30 33.34 -25.49
C VAL A 11 26.62 33.37 -27.00
N SER A 12 26.16 32.38 -27.78
CA SER A 12 26.53 32.23 -29.19
C SER A 12 25.57 32.89 -30.20
N GLN A 13 24.75 33.85 -29.78
CA GLN A 13 23.94 34.65 -30.71
C GLN A 13 24.85 35.58 -31.52
N GLY A 14 25.30 35.10 -32.69
CA GLY A 14 26.02 35.91 -33.69
C GLY A 14 27.17 35.22 -34.43
N LYS A 15 27.59 34.02 -34.01
CA LYS A 15 28.69 33.29 -34.70
C LYS A 15 28.16 32.46 -35.86
N SER A 16 28.90 32.42 -36.97
CA SER A 16 28.56 31.55 -38.09
C SER A 16 28.81 30.07 -37.72
N ILE A 17 28.13 29.14 -38.41
CA ILE A 17 28.31 27.69 -38.19
C ILE A 17 29.78 27.28 -38.36
N GLU A 18 30.51 27.94 -39.27
CA GLU A 18 31.93 27.68 -39.51
C GLU A 18 32.83 28.16 -38.36
N GLU A 19 32.47 29.24 -37.68
CA GLU A 19 33.18 29.74 -36.50
C GLU A 19 32.95 28.83 -35.30
N LEU A 20 31.71 28.38 -35.09
CA LEU A 20 31.38 27.39 -34.06
C LEU A 20 32.13 26.08 -34.31
N ARG A 21 32.25 25.65 -35.57
CA ARG A 21 33.03 24.49 -35.95
C ARG A 21 34.51 24.63 -35.61
N LYS A 22 35.13 25.75 -35.97
CA LYS A 22 36.54 26.00 -35.63
C LYS A 22 36.77 26.02 -34.13
N GLU A 23 35.85 26.59 -33.36
CA GLU A 23 35.93 26.62 -31.90
C GLU A 23 35.83 25.22 -31.27
N VAL A 24 34.85 24.42 -31.69
CA VAL A 24 34.68 23.04 -31.19
C VAL A 24 35.90 22.17 -31.53
N ILE A 25 36.40 22.24 -32.78
CA ILE A 25 37.58 21.49 -33.18
C ILE A 25 38.80 21.91 -32.35
N ASN A 26 39.05 23.22 -32.19
CA ASN A 26 40.17 23.71 -31.38
C ASN A 26 40.07 23.26 -29.92
N ASN A 27 38.88 23.24 -29.33
CA ASN A 27 38.69 22.76 -27.96
C ASN A 27 39.02 21.26 -27.83
N ILE A 28 38.61 20.44 -28.79
CA ILE A 28 38.91 19.01 -28.82
C ILE A 28 40.41 18.78 -29.03
N GLU A 29 41.07 19.52 -29.92
CA GLU A 29 42.51 19.39 -30.15
C GLU A 29 43.34 19.83 -28.94
N ASN A 30 42.97 20.94 -28.29
CA ASN A 30 43.61 21.42 -27.06
C ASN A 30 43.44 20.44 -25.88
N PHE A 31 42.33 19.70 -25.85
CA PHE A 31 42.14 18.61 -24.90
C PHE A 31 43.03 17.42 -25.24
N ALA A 32 42.99 16.95 -26.50
CA ALA A 32 43.79 15.82 -26.97
C ALA A 32 45.30 16.05 -26.75
N GLN A 33 45.81 17.25 -27.03
CA GLN A 33 47.22 17.58 -26.79
C GLN A 33 47.60 17.56 -25.31
N ARG A 34 46.70 17.97 -24.40
CA ARG A 34 46.93 17.84 -22.96
C ARG A 34 46.96 16.37 -22.56
N GLU A 35 46.07 15.54 -23.11
CA GLU A 35 46.02 14.13 -22.75
C GLU A 35 47.17 13.29 -23.29
N ILE A 36 47.68 13.62 -24.47
CA ILE A 36 48.88 12.99 -25.02
C ILE A 36 50.10 13.24 -24.11
N LYS A 37 50.19 14.42 -23.49
CA LYS A 37 51.26 14.71 -22.51
C LYS A 37 51.14 13.88 -21.23
N PHE A 38 49.93 13.51 -20.81
CA PHE A 38 49.70 12.69 -19.63
C PHE A 38 49.80 11.18 -19.89
N ASN A 39 49.50 10.73 -21.11
CA ASN A 39 49.60 9.32 -21.49
C ASN A 39 49.96 9.17 -22.98
N SER A 40 51.24 8.96 -23.26
CA SER A 40 51.78 8.85 -24.62
C SER A 40 51.22 7.66 -25.42
N LEU A 41 50.69 6.63 -24.74
CA LEU A 41 50.10 5.46 -25.40
C LEU A 41 48.81 5.79 -26.17
N LEU A 42 48.15 6.91 -25.83
CA LEU A 42 46.90 7.35 -26.47
C LEU A 42 47.11 8.24 -27.69
N GLU A 43 48.37 8.58 -28.01
CA GLU A 43 48.71 9.55 -29.06
C GLU A 43 48.19 9.16 -30.44
N LYS A 44 48.32 7.88 -30.80
CA LYS A 44 47.91 7.38 -32.11
C LYS A 44 46.39 7.46 -32.30
N ASP A 45 45.62 7.09 -31.27
CA ASP A 45 44.16 7.06 -31.34
C ASP A 45 43.57 8.47 -31.27
N LEU A 46 44.13 9.34 -30.42
CA LEU A 46 43.73 10.75 -30.36
C LEU A 46 44.04 11.49 -31.66
N LYS A 47 45.21 11.26 -32.28
CA LYS A 47 45.53 11.85 -33.59
C LYS A 47 44.58 11.37 -34.69
N LYS A 48 44.21 10.09 -34.69
CA LYS A 48 43.25 9.52 -35.66
C LYS A 48 41.85 10.12 -35.46
N PHE A 49 41.42 10.29 -34.22
CA PHE A 49 40.16 10.94 -33.86
C PHE A 49 40.13 12.40 -34.32
N CYS A 50 41.13 13.21 -33.99
CA CYS A 50 41.22 14.62 -34.43
C CYS A 50 41.21 14.75 -35.97
N LYS A 51 41.90 13.84 -36.68
CA LYS A 51 41.89 13.82 -38.15
C LYS A 51 40.49 13.57 -38.71
N ARG A 52 39.74 12.64 -38.12
CA ARG A 52 38.37 12.31 -38.53
C ARG A 52 37.41 13.48 -38.33
N ILE A 53 37.51 14.16 -37.19
CA ILE A 53 36.71 15.35 -36.86
C ILE A 53 36.93 16.49 -37.88
N LYS A 54 38.18 16.72 -38.29
CA LYS A 54 38.52 17.74 -39.30
C LYS A 54 37.90 17.47 -40.67
N GLN A 55 37.68 16.20 -41.01
CA GLN A 55 37.18 15.77 -42.32
C GLN A 55 35.66 15.63 -42.39
N ALA A 56 34.97 15.66 -41.26
CA ALA A 56 33.53 15.42 -41.25
C ALA A 56 32.70 16.57 -41.89
N PRO A 57 31.47 16.33 -42.35
CA PRO A 57 30.56 17.39 -42.83
C PRO A 57 30.17 18.38 -41.72
N ASN A 58 29.71 19.58 -42.10
CA ASN A 58 29.26 20.59 -41.13
C ASN A 58 27.99 20.16 -40.37
N GLU A 59 27.14 19.35 -41.00
CA GLU A 59 25.87 18.88 -40.45
C GLU A 59 26.06 17.89 -39.28
N ASP A 60 27.22 17.21 -39.20
CA ASP A 60 27.50 16.17 -38.20
C ASP A 60 28.16 16.71 -36.92
N ILE A 61 28.30 18.03 -36.79
CA ILE A 61 29.08 18.65 -35.71
C ILE A 61 28.60 18.25 -34.31
N PHE A 62 27.28 18.10 -34.14
CA PHE A 62 26.69 17.72 -32.87
C PHE A 62 26.95 16.24 -32.54
N VAL A 63 26.90 15.37 -33.55
CA VAL A 63 27.22 13.93 -33.41
C VAL A 63 28.68 13.77 -33.00
N ILE A 64 29.57 14.53 -33.63
CA ILE A 64 31.00 14.54 -33.34
C ILE A 64 31.29 15.06 -31.93
N GLU A 65 30.57 16.09 -31.48
CA GLU A 65 30.72 16.61 -30.12
C GLU A 65 30.30 15.54 -29.08
N GLN A 66 29.19 14.83 -29.31
CA GLN A 66 28.76 13.75 -28.42
C GLN A 66 29.76 12.58 -28.41
N GLU A 67 30.28 12.20 -29.58
CA GLU A 67 31.29 11.14 -29.67
C GLU A 67 32.58 11.55 -28.95
N ALA A 68 33.00 12.81 -29.08
CA ALA A 68 34.15 13.36 -28.36
C ALA A 68 33.90 13.36 -26.84
N ILE A 69 32.72 13.78 -26.38
CA ILE A 69 32.38 13.74 -24.94
C ILE A 69 32.36 12.31 -24.41
N SER A 70 31.83 11.35 -25.17
CA SER A 70 31.81 9.94 -24.79
C SER A 70 33.22 9.38 -24.67
N PHE A 71 34.06 9.61 -25.70
CA PHE A 71 35.46 9.18 -25.69
C PHE A 71 36.25 9.80 -24.55
N ILE A 72 36.08 11.11 -24.29
CA ILE A 72 36.74 11.83 -23.19
C ILE A 72 36.32 11.26 -21.83
N THR A 73 35.04 10.96 -21.66
CA THR A 73 34.49 10.38 -20.42
C THR A 73 35.07 8.99 -20.19
N GLU A 74 35.13 8.14 -21.22
CA GLU A 74 35.74 6.81 -21.14
C GLU A 74 37.21 6.89 -20.72
N GLN A 75 37.99 7.79 -21.32
CA GLN A 75 39.41 7.94 -20.98
C GLN A 75 39.64 8.49 -19.56
N LYS A 76 38.76 9.36 -19.05
CA LYS A 76 38.81 9.80 -17.65
C LYS A 76 38.52 8.66 -16.68
N HIS A 77 37.56 7.79 -16.99
CA HIS A 77 37.25 6.64 -16.15
C HIS A 77 38.39 5.61 -16.10
N ARG A 78 39.05 5.34 -17.24
CA ARG A 78 40.25 4.48 -17.26
C ARG A 78 41.36 4.96 -16.33
N ARG A 79 41.45 6.27 -16.06
CA ARG A 79 42.42 6.85 -15.11
C ARG A 79 42.00 6.69 -13.66
N GLN A 80 40.72 6.84 -13.35
CA GLN A 80 40.21 6.70 -11.97
C GLN A 80 40.33 5.25 -11.49
N VAL A 81 40.22 4.29 -12.40
CA VAL A 81 40.41 2.86 -12.14
C VAL A 81 41.88 2.51 -11.81
N LEU A 82 42.86 3.38 -12.07
CA LEU A 82 44.28 3.16 -11.73
C LEU A 82 44.66 3.63 -10.31
N VAL A 83 43.74 4.21 -9.55
CA VAL A 83 43.95 4.54 -8.13
C VAL A 83 43.53 3.31 -7.32
N ASP A 84 44.48 2.59 -6.74
CA ASP A 84 44.19 1.49 -5.81
C ASP A 84 43.48 2.04 -4.58
N PRO A 85 42.25 1.61 -4.26
CA PRO A 85 41.62 1.98 -3.00
C PRO A 85 42.40 1.35 -1.84
N VAL A 86 42.66 2.15 -0.81
CA VAL A 86 43.40 1.73 0.39
C VAL A 86 42.55 0.72 1.16
N ARG A 87 43.02 -0.52 1.24
CA ARG A 87 42.44 -1.58 2.08
C ARG A 87 42.47 -1.08 3.54
N GLY A 88 41.33 -1.03 4.22
CA GLY A 88 41.30 -0.76 5.66
C GLY A 88 42.16 -1.77 6.44
N GLU A 89 42.70 -1.39 7.59
CA GLU A 89 43.47 -2.31 8.44
C GLU A 89 42.60 -3.51 8.84
N ARG A 90 43.07 -4.72 8.52
CA ARG A 90 42.40 -5.98 8.88
C ARG A 90 42.44 -6.16 10.40
N ASP A 91 41.29 -6.06 11.06
CA ASP A 91 41.14 -6.56 12.43
C ASP A 91 41.15 -8.10 12.38
N LYS A 92 42.28 -8.73 12.76
CA LYS A 92 42.45 -10.18 12.74
C LYS A 92 41.53 -10.91 13.74
N SER A 93 40.85 -10.19 14.63
CA SER A 93 40.01 -10.75 15.68
C SER A 93 38.54 -10.89 15.32
N LYS A 94 38.11 -10.36 14.16
CA LYS A 94 36.71 -10.39 13.70
C LYS A 94 36.62 -10.81 12.25
N ILE A 95 35.85 -11.85 11.98
CA ILE A 95 35.69 -12.41 10.64
C ILE A 95 34.58 -11.61 9.92
N ASP A 96 34.94 -10.51 9.27
CA ASP A 96 34.03 -9.88 8.30
C ASP A 96 33.94 -10.81 7.08
N ASN A 97 32.80 -11.49 6.95
CA ASN A 97 32.58 -12.44 5.87
C ASN A 97 32.10 -11.75 4.58
N ASN A 98 31.65 -10.50 4.62
CA ASN A 98 30.98 -9.94 3.44
C ASN A 98 31.99 -9.37 2.41
N ALA A 99 31.68 -9.46 1.12
CA ALA A 99 32.60 -9.11 0.03
C ALA A 99 32.00 -8.21 -1.05
N THR A 100 32.84 -7.33 -1.60
CA THR A 100 32.53 -6.48 -2.76
C THR A 100 33.43 -6.86 -3.93
N LEU A 101 32.86 -7.47 -4.97
CA LEU A 101 33.55 -7.79 -6.21
C LEU A 101 33.37 -6.63 -7.19
N TYR A 102 34.47 -6.06 -7.68
CA TYR A 102 34.40 -4.97 -8.65
C TYR A 102 35.39 -5.15 -9.79
N GLY A 103 35.03 -4.68 -10.99
CA GLY A 103 35.89 -4.83 -12.17
C GLY A 103 35.08 -4.68 -13.46
N ALA A 104 35.75 -4.66 -14.61
CA ALA A 104 35.07 -4.47 -15.89
C ALA A 104 33.95 -5.52 -16.14
N PRO A 105 32.98 -5.24 -17.04
CA PRO A 105 32.01 -6.24 -17.46
C PRO A 105 32.70 -7.52 -17.95
N ARG A 106 32.09 -8.69 -17.68
CA ARG A 106 32.57 -10.02 -18.13
C ARG A 106 33.93 -10.47 -17.58
N THR A 107 34.37 -9.94 -16.44
CA THR A 107 35.61 -10.39 -15.78
C THR A 107 35.43 -11.61 -14.87
N GLY A 108 34.27 -12.29 -14.95
CA GLY A 108 34.00 -13.50 -14.17
C GLY A 108 33.50 -13.27 -12.74
N LYS A 109 33.04 -12.05 -12.39
CA LYS A 109 32.50 -11.74 -11.04
C LYS A 109 31.37 -12.68 -10.62
N SER A 110 30.36 -12.88 -11.46
CA SER A 110 29.23 -13.77 -11.12
C SER A 110 29.66 -15.24 -11.15
N ILE A 111 30.52 -15.62 -12.11
CA ILE A 111 31.07 -16.98 -12.25
C ILE A 111 31.85 -17.43 -11.01
N ILE A 112 32.65 -16.53 -10.42
CA ILE A 112 33.43 -16.89 -9.23
C ILE A 112 32.53 -17.12 -8.02
N VAL A 113 31.40 -16.40 -7.91
CA VAL A 113 30.44 -16.60 -6.82
C VAL A 113 29.73 -17.93 -6.98
N GLU A 114 29.28 -18.27 -8.19
CA GLU A 114 28.70 -19.58 -8.49
C GLU A 114 29.68 -20.71 -8.18
N LYS A 115 30.95 -20.56 -8.57
CA LYS A 115 32.00 -21.53 -8.26
C LYS A 115 32.25 -21.64 -6.76
N LEU A 116 32.27 -20.51 -6.03
CA LEU A 116 32.43 -20.49 -4.57
C LEU A 116 31.29 -21.25 -3.91
N THR A 117 30.04 -21.02 -4.31
CA THR A 117 28.88 -21.76 -3.81
C THR A 117 28.99 -23.25 -4.11
N TYR A 118 29.33 -23.61 -5.36
CA TYR A 118 29.50 -25.00 -5.75
C TYR A 118 30.59 -25.71 -4.94
N GLN A 119 31.70 -25.04 -4.66
CA GLN A 119 32.79 -25.60 -3.85
C GLN A 119 32.45 -25.65 -2.35
N ALA A 120 31.65 -24.69 -1.86
CA ALA A 120 31.17 -24.70 -0.49
C ALA A 120 30.19 -25.85 -0.25
N ASP A 121 29.35 -26.21 -1.24
CA ASP A 121 28.38 -27.34 -1.26
C ASP A 121 27.40 -27.42 -0.06
N ILE A 122 27.41 -26.40 0.80
CA ILE A 122 26.68 -26.39 2.07
C ILE A 122 25.70 -25.21 2.12
N TYR A 123 25.97 -24.14 1.36
CA TYR A 123 25.16 -22.92 1.40
C TYR A 123 24.51 -22.65 0.03
N PRO A 124 23.17 -22.57 -0.06
CA PRO A 124 22.50 -22.20 -1.30
C PRO A 124 22.85 -20.75 -1.69
N LEU A 125 22.95 -20.51 -3.01
CA LEU A 125 23.19 -19.18 -3.57
C LEU A 125 21.87 -18.52 -3.95
N VAL A 126 21.61 -17.35 -3.37
CA VAL A 126 20.48 -16.49 -3.70
C VAL A 126 21.00 -15.35 -4.57
N VAL A 127 20.65 -15.35 -5.85
CA VAL A 127 21.11 -14.34 -6.83
C VAL A 127 20.03 -13.30 -7.07
N ILE A 128 20.38 -12.02 -6.94
CA ILE A 128 19.52 -10.88 -7.19
C ILE A 128 20.22 -9.92 -8.14
N GLN A 129 19.47 -9.40 -9.09
CA GLN A 129 19.94 -8.31 -9.96
C GLN A 129 19.65 -6.98 -9.28
N GLY A 130 20.62 -6.07 -9.20
CA GLY A 130 20.46 -4.77 -8.56
C GLY A 130 19.29 -3.96 -9.14
N SER A 131 18.99 -4.15 -10.43
CA SER A 131 17.85 -3.56 -11.11
C SER A 131 16.49 -3.96 -10.52
N SER A 132 16.32 -5.19 -10.02
CA SER A 132 15.05 -5.66 -9.44
C SER A 132 14.74 -5.04 -8.08
N LEU A 133 15.75 -4.46 -7.45
CA LEU A 133 15.65 -3.72 -6.19
C LEU A 133 15.31 -2.24 -6.40
N THR A 134 15.18 -1.81 -7.66
CA THR A 134 14.80 -0.43 -8.03
C THR A 134 13.43 -0.39 -8.71
N PRO A 135 12.66 0.71 -8.58
CA PRO A 135 11.35 0.85 -9.20
C PRO A 135 11.44 0.81 -10.73
N ASN A 136 10.69 -0.09 -11.35
CA ASN A 136 10.47 -0.07 -12.78
C ASN A 136 9.41 0.98 -13.18
N LEU A 137 9.12 1.11 -14.48
CA LEU A 137 8.15 2.09 -14.97
C LEU A 137 6.74 1.92 -14.37
N ASN A 138 6.32 0.70 -14.07
CA ASN A 138 5.01 0.44 -13.45
C ASN A 138 5.03 0.80 -11.96
N ASP A 139 6.12 0.48 -11.25
CA ASP A 139 6.31 0.90 -9.85
C ASP A 139 6.26 2.43 -9.73
N GLN A 140 6.87 3.15 -10.68
CA GLN A 140 6.84 4.61 -10.74
C GLN A 140 5.42 5.16 -11.01
N LYS A 141 4.63 4.52 -11.88
CA LYS A 141 3.21 4.87 -12.10
C LYS A 141 2.38 4.68 -10.83
N CYS A 142 2.74 3.71 -10.00
CA CYS A 142 2.13 3.43 -8.71
C CYS A 142 2.71 4.25 -7.56
N THR A 143 3.56 5.25 -7.82
CA THR A 143 4.22 6.10 -6.80
C THR A 143 5.05 5.32 -5.78
N ILE A 144 5.55 4.14 -6.16
CA ILE A 144 6.46 3.35 -5.33
C ILE A 144 7.84 3.98 -5.45
N ASP A 145 8.33 4.52 -4.34
CA ASP A 145 9.69 5.05 -4.25
C ASP A 145 10.73 3.92 -4.12
N ASN A 146 12.01 4.27 -4.29
CA ASN A 146 13.12 3.32 -4.27
C ASN A 146 13.20 2.53 -2.96
N PHE A 147 12.93 3.18 -1.83
CA PHE A 147 13.00 2.55 -0.52
C PHE A 147 11.88 1.53 -0.35
N LYS A 148 10.64 1.90 -0.68
CA LYS A 148 9.49 0.99 -0.66
C LYS A 148 9.72 -0.22 -1.57
N LYS A 149 10.13 0.01 -2.82
CA LYS A 149 10.39 -1.10 -3.77
C LYS A 149 11.40 -2.07 -3.20
N PHE A 150 12.51 -1.54 -2.70
CA PHE A 150 13.54 -2.36 -2.09
C PHE A 150 12.99 -3.19 -0.92
N ILE A 151 12.34 -2.55 0.06
CA ILE A 151 11.82 -3.22 1.26
C ILE A 151 10.87 -4.33 0.85
N TYR A 152 9.94 -4.05 -0.06
CA TYR A 152 9.03 -5.08 -0.56
C TYR A 152 9.77 -6.23 -1.23
N THR A 153 10.71 -5.96 -2.12
CA THR A 153 11.47 -7.02 -2.80
C THR A 153 12.28 -7.86 -1.82
N VAL A 154 12.93 -7.26 -0.82
CA VAL A 154 13.72 -8.02 0.16
C VAL A 154 12.85 -8.76 1.18
N CYS A 155 11.74 -8.18 1.62
CA CYS A 155 10.75 -8.90 2.43
C CYS A 155 10.16 -10.09 1.67
N ASP A 156 9.84 -9.91 0.38
CA ASP A 156 9.33 -10.96 -0.49
C ASP A 156 10.35 -12.09 -0.66
N ILE A 157 11.62 -11.75 -0.89
CA ILE A 157 12.71 -12.72 -0.97
C ILE A 157 12.90 -13.42 0.38
N ASN A 158 12.90 -12.68 1.50
CA ASN A 158 13.06 -13.29 2.81
C ASN A 158 11.91 -14.25 3.13
N ASN A 159 10.66 -13.84 2.88
CA ASN A 159 9.49 -14.72 3.05
C ASN A 159 9.59 -15.94 2.13
N SER A 160 9.99 -15.76 0.86
CA SER A 160 10.21 -16.90 -0.06
C SER A 160 11.28 -17.86 0.46
N LEU A 161 12.40 -17.34 0.97
CA LEU A 161 13.48 -18.15 1.57
C LEU A 161 12.99 -18.94 2.79
N VAL A 162 12.16 -18.34 3.64
CA VAL A 162 11.60 -19.01 4.82
C VAL A 162 10.49 -20.01 4.44
N ASP A 163 9.48 -19.53 3.73
CA ASP A 163 8.24 -20.27 3.46
C ASP A 163 8.43 -21.38 2.42
N GLU A 164 9.23 -21.13 1.37
CA GLU A 164 9.42 -22.09 0.27
C GLU A 164 10.64 -22.98 0.47
N PHE A 165 11.73 -22.43 1.04
CA PHE A 165 13.01 -23.12 1.15
C PHE A 165 13.40 -23.51 2.58
N GLY A 166 12.65 -23.08 3.59
CA GLY A 166 12.95 -23.39 5.00
C GLY A 166 14.25 -22.76 5.50
N LEU A 167 14.76 -21.74 4.81
CA LEU A 167 16.01 -21.04 5.12
C LEU A 167 15.75 -19.89 6.10
N GLU A 168 15.14 -20.23 7.24
CA GLU A 168 14.93 -19.27 8.32
C GLU A 168 16.28 -18.83 8.90
N ARG A 169 16.42 -17.53 9.14
CA ARG A 169 17.60 -17.01 9.82
C ARG A 169 17.57 -17.55 11.25
N ASN A 170 18.48 -18.46 11.59
CA ASN A 170 18.64 -18.96 12.96
C ASN A 170 19.71 -18.15 13.71
N PRO A 171 19.34 -17.11 14.46
CA PRO A 171 20.29 -16.25 15.18
C PRO A 171 21.03 -16.98 16.31
N GLU A 172 20.54 -18.12 16.77
CA GLU A 172 21.17 -18.89 17.85
C GLU A 172 22.33 -19.77 17.35
N SER A 173 22.30 -20.15 16.06
CA SER A 173 23.27 -21.10 15.49
C SER A 173 24.65 -20.50 15.20
N GLY A 174 24.75 -19.19 15.00
CA GLY A 174 26.02 -18.57 14.56
C GLY A 174 26.40 -18.83 13.10
N GLU A 175 25.73 -19.75 12.40
CA GLU A 175 26.14 -20.24 11.08
C GLU A 175 25.37 -19.59 9.92
N PRO A 176 26.05 -19.26 8.80
CA PRO A 176 25.38 -18.82 7.59
C PRO A 176 24.40 -19.87 7.09
N GLN A 177 23.23 -19.46 6.62
CA GLN A 177 22.22 -20.34 6.04
C GLN A 177 22.21 -20.26 4.51
N TYR A 178 22.69 -19.16 3.93
CA TYR A 178 22.80 -18.97 2.48
C TYR A 178 23.84 -17.90 2.12
N ILE A 179 24.25 -17.90 0.85
CA ILE A 179 25.05 -16.85 0.24
C ILE A 179 24.11 -15.92 -0.52
N PHE A 180 24.11 -14.64 -0.14
CA PHE A 180 23.27 -13.62 -0.76
C PHE A 180 24.11 -12.81 -1.75
N PHE A 181 23.84 -12.97 -3.04
CA PHE A 181 24.60 -12.34 -4.11
C PHE A 181 23.78 -11.29 -4.86
N ILE A 182 24.25 -10.04 -4.84
CA ILE A 182 23.65 -8.93 -5.60
C ILE A 182 24.57 -8.58 -6.76
N ASP A 183 24.16 -8.90 -7.99
CA ASP A 183 24.84 -8.44 -9.20
C ASP A 183 24.39 -7.02 -9.57
N GLU A 184 25.23 -6.26 -10.29
CA GLU A 184 24.97 -4.86 -10.65
C GLU A 184 24.56 -3.97 -9.46
N ALA A 185 25.25 -4.12 -8.32
CA ALA A 185 24.92 -3.44 -7.07
C ALA A 185 24.99 -1.89 -7.15
N ASN A 186 25.67 -1.34 -8.15
CA ASN A 186 25.67 0.10 -8.39
C ASN A 186 24.26 0.64 -8.70
N GLN A 187 23.35 -0.17 -9.26
CA GLN A 187 21.97 0.28 -9.50
C GLN A 187 21.21 0.60 -8.20
N VAL A 188 21.56 -0.07 -7.10
CA VAL A 188 20.97 0.16 -5.78
C VAL A 188 21.62 1.37 -5.10
N SER A 189 22.93 1.55 -5.30
CA SER A 189 23.71 2.62 -4.67
C SER A 189 23.58 3.98 -5.39
N GLU A 190 23.53 4.01 -6.72
CA GLU A 190 23.65 5.21 -7.54
C GLU A 190 22.32 5.92 -7.82
N ASN A 191 21.27 5.70 -7.02
CA ASN A 191 19.95 6.28 -7.29
C ASN A 191 19.95 7.82 -7.07
N THR A 192 20.51 8.52 -8.05
CA THR A 192 20.84 9.95 -8.16
C THR A 192 19.60 10.86 -8.26
N PHE A 193 18.40 10.30 -8.13
CA PHE A 193 17.16 11.07 -7.94
C PHE A 193 16.85 11.35 -6.46
N VAL A 194 17.61 10.81 -5.52
CA VAL A 194 17.35 10.91 -4.08
C VAL A 194 18.30 11.91 -3.42
N LYS A 195 17.86 13.18 -3.32
CA LYS A 195 18.48 14.22 -2.49
C LYS A 195 18.34 14.01 -0.97
N LYS A 196 17.86 12.85 -0.51
CA LYS A 196 17.58 12.59 0.92
C LYS A 196 18.39 11.40 1.43
N SER A 197 18.96 11.59 2.61
CA SER A 197 19.82 10.72 3.44
C SER A 197 19.33 9.29 3.74
N SER A 198 18.30 8.77 3.07
CA SER A 198 17.60 7.51 3.44
C SER A 198 18.08 6.27 2.68
N GLY A 199 18.52 6.40 1.42
CA GLY A 199 19.10 5.25 0.69
C GLY A 199 20.44 4.79 1.26
N LEU A 200 21.19 5.74 1.84
CA LEU A 200 22.50 5.53 2.45
C LEU A 200 22.44 4.85 3.81
N THR A 201 21.36 5.05 4.58
CA THR A 201 21.15 4.35 5.86
C THR A 201 20.86 2.88 5.64
N PHE A 202 20.50 2.49 4.42
CA PHE A 202 19.76 1.26 4.21
C PHE A 202 20.63 0.07 3.74
N LEU A 203 21.60 0.27 2.84
CA LEU A 203 22.68 -0.73 2.65
C LEU A 203 23.50 -0.88 3.95
N LYS A 204 23.58 0.18 4.76
CA LYS A 204 24.14 0.14 6.12
C LYS A 204 23.29 -0.74 7.03
N GLU A 205 21.99 -0.54 7.11
CA GLU A 205 21.06 -1.35 7.93
C GLU A 205 21.02 -2.83 7.50
N CYS A 206 21.13 -3.13 6.20
CA CYS A 206 21.14 -4.52 5.71
C CYS A 206 22.44 -5.27 6.01
N THR A 207 23.56 -4.55 6.13
CA THR A 207 24.89 -5.15 6.33
C THR A 207 25.42 -4.98 7.77
N GLY A 208 24.79 -4.15 8.60
CA GLY A 208 25.09 -4.00 10.03
C GLY A 208 24.69 -2.63 10.61
N SER A 209 23.93 -2.64 11.72
CA SER A 209 23.67 -1.44 12.54
C SER A 209 24.89 -1.08 13.40
N ASP A 210 24.92 0.14 13.96
CA ASP A 210 26.02 0.63 14.80
C ASP A 210 26.20 -0.19 16.11
N ASP A 211 25.26 -1.07 16.45
CA ASP A 211 25.37 -2.06 17.53
C ASP A 211 25.93 -3.40 17.01
N TYR A 212 27.22 -3.38 16.64
CA TYR A 212 28.01 -4.46 16.04
C TYR A 212 28.05 -5.83 16.79
N LYS A 213 27.38 -6.01 17.93
CA LYS A 213 27.58 -7.22 18.76
C LYS A 213 26.45 -8.24 18.76
N ASN A 214 25.21 -7.83 18.49
CA ASN A 214 24.06 -8.71 18.71
C ASN A 214 23.24 -9.02 17.45
N ASN A 215 23.46 -8.31 16.33
CA ASN A 215 22.59 -8.35 15.14
C ASN A 215 23.36 -8.51 13.81
N GLU A 216 24.60 -9.00 13.81
CA GLU A 216 25.31 -9.26 12.55
C GLU A 216 24.54 -10.31 11.72
N SER A 217 24.30 -10.02 10.45
CA SER A 217 23.80 -11.03 9.51
C SER A 217 24.81 -12.17 9.46
N HIS A 218 24.44 -13.35 9.97
CA HIS A 218 25.31 -14.53 9.91
C HIS A 218 25.45 -15.08 8.49
N ASN A 219 24.63 -14.60 7.55
CA ASN A 219 24.71 -14.94 6.13
C ASN A 219 25.84 -14.18 5.42
N LEU A 220 26.43 -14.83 4.43
CA LEU A 220 27.48 -14.26 3.58
C LEU A 220 26.88 -13.35 2.51
N TRP A 221 27.16 -12.05 2.55
CA TRP A 221 26.77 -11.10 1.51
C TRP A 221 27.91 -10.88 0.53
N ILE A 222 27.60 -11.04 -0.75
CA ILE A 222 28.51 -10.71 -1.85
C ILE A 222 27.80 -9.74 -2.77
N ILE A 223 28.44 -8.61 -3.08
CA ILE A 223 27.95 -7.70 -4.13
C ILE A 223 28.92 -7.69 -5.30
N ALA A 224 28.40 -7.58 -6.53
CA ALA A 224 29.20 -7.34 -7.71
C ALA A 224 28.83 -6.01 -8.36
N THR A 225 29.85 -5.25 -8.79
CA THR A 225 29.65 -3.98 -9.50
C THR A 225 30.69 -3.80 -10.60
N ASN A 226 30.33 -3.08 -11.66
CA ASN A 226 31.30 -2.59 -12.64
C ASN A 226 31.89 -1.22 -12.25
N TYR A 227 31.25 -0.55 -11.29
CA TYR A 227 31.48 0.86 -10.96
C TYR A 227 31.63 1.01 -9.45
N LEU A 228 32.80 0.67 -8.90
CA LEU A 228 33.05 0.81 -7.46
C LEU A 228 32.87 2.26 -6.98
N SER A 229 33.22 3.24 -7.81
CA SER A 229 33.04 4.67 -7.52
C SER A 229 31.59 5.10 -7.35
N GLU A 230 30.63 4.29 -7.80
CA GLU A 230 29.19 4.51 -7.64
C GLU A 230 28.65 3.84 -6.38
N ILE A 231 29.46 3.02 -5.69
CA ILE A 231 29.16 2.44 -4.39
C ILE A 231 29.64 3.40 -3.29
N ASP A 232 28.76 3.75 -2.36
CA ASP A 232 29.11 4.64 -1.26
C ASP A 232 30.18 4.05 -0.34
N GLU A 233 31.15 4.88 0.08
CA GLU A 233 32.27 4.47 0.94
C GLU A 233 31.84 3.83 2.27
N ALA A 234 30.64 4.16 2.75
CA ALA A 234 30.11 3.63 3.99
C ALA A 234 29.54 2.21 3.87
N VAL A 235 29.34 1.70 2.64
CA VAL A 235 28.87 0.34 2.33
C VAL A 235 30.00 -0.67 2.55
N TYR A 236 31.25 -0.29 2.29
CA TYR A 236 32.42 -1.16 2.42
C TYR A 236 33.32 -0.81 3.61
N GLN A 237 32.73 -0.26 4.67
CA GLN A 237 33.41 -0.10 5.97
C GLN A 237 33.53 -1.46 6.69
N PRO A 238 34.48 -1.62 7.63
CA PRO A 238 34.60 -2.83 8.46
C PRO A 238 33.28 -3.24 9.11
N GLY A 239 32.93 -4.53 9.01
CA GLY A 239 31.68 -5.10 9.53
C GLY A 239 30.48 -4.92 8.59
N ARG A 240 30.71 -4.60 7.31
CA ARG A 240 29.67 -4.45 6.29
C ARG A 240 29.96 -5.20 5.02
N LEU A 241 30.68 -4.62 4.05
CA LEU A 241 31.13 -5.27 2.80
C LEU A 241 32.62 -4.96 2.59
N ALA A 242 33.41 -5.05 3.67
CA ALA A 242 34.76 -4.50 3.74
C ALA A 242 35.78 -5.25 2.85
N ASN A 243 35.49 -6.48 2.45
CA ASN A 243 36.38 -7.25 1.60
C ASN A 243 36.19 -6.88 0.12
N GLN A 244 36.83 -5.78 -0.30
CA GLN A 244 36.89 -5.39 -1.71
C GLN A 244 37.86 -6.26 -2.50
N LEU A 245 37.38 -6.86 -3.59
CA LEU A 245 38.14 -7.71 -4.50
C LEU A 245 38.06 -7.17 -5.93
N ASN A 246 39.20 -6.83 -6.51
CA ASN A 246 39.31 -6.23 -7.84
C ASN A 246 39.50 -7.30 -8.92
N PHE A 247 38.49 -7.49 -9.77
CA PHE A 247 38.50 -8.39 -10.92
C PHE A 247 39.01 -7.66 -12.17
N LYS A 248 40.24 -7.16 -12.12
CA LYS A 248 41.01 -6.80 -13.31
C LYS A 248 41.75 -8.04 -13.80
N TYR A 249 41.39 -8.54 -14.99
CA TYR A 249 42.04 -9.69 -15.64
C TYR A 249 42.24 -10.88 -14.70
N ALA A 250 41.13 -11.44 -14.20
CA ALA A 250 41.12 -12.47 -13.15
C ALA A 250 41.88 -13.77 -13.51
N GLU A 251 42.11 -14.05 -14.79
CA GLU A 251 42.94 -15.17 -15.24
C GLU A 251 44.45 -14.91 -15.13
N ASP A 252 44.91 -13.67 -15.32
CA ASP A 252 46.34 -13.31 -15.31
C ASP A 252 46.87 -12.97 -13.90
N ALA A 253 45.97 -12.68 -12.94
CA ALA A 253 46.31 -12.09 -11.65
C ALA A 253 46.35 -13.06 -10.44
N GLY A 254 46.02 -14.35 -10.62
CA GLY A 254 46.17 -15.35 -9.54
C GLY A 254 45.26 -15.15 -8.31
N ILE A 255 44.17 -14.37 -8.45
CA ILE A 255 43.30 -13.88 -7.36
C ILE A 255 42.62 -15.03 -6.57
N TYR A 256 42.63 -16.26 -7.09
CA TYR A 256 42.18 -17.47 -6.37
C TYR A 256 42.85 -17.66 -5.01
N TYR A 257 44.07 -17.14 -4.82
CA TYR A 257 44.81 -17.27 -3.55
C TYR A 257 44.55 -16.15 -2.54
N ASP A 258 43.78 -15.11 -2.89
CA ASP A 258 43.50 -13.96 -2.01
C ASP A 258 42.24 -14.12 -1.14
N PHE A 259 41.51 -15.23 -1.30
CA PHE A 259 40.36 -15.56 -0.46
C PHE A 259 40.79 -15.87 0.99
N PRO A 260 39.98 -15.52 2.00
CA PRO A 260 40.23 -15.92 3.38
C PRO A 260 40.38 -17.45 3.51
N GLN A 261 41.40 -17.92 4.24
CA GLN A 261 41.70 -19.36 4.35
C GLN A 261 40.54 -20.19 4.91
N HIS A 262 39.68 -19.62 5.75
CA HIS A 262 38.51 -20.32 6.30
C HIS A 262 37.42 -20.58 5.25
N TRP A 263 37.45 -19.92 4.09
CA TRP A 263 36.57 -20.22 2.95
C TRP A 263 37.12 -21.32 2.04
N GLN A 264 38.42 -21.61 2.16
CA GLN A 264 39.08 -22.69 1.43
C GLN A 264 39.09 -24.01 2.22
N ASN A 265 38.76 -23.95 3.52
CA ASN A 265 38.71 -25.09 4.42
C ASN A 265 37.28 -25.63 4.58
N THR A 266 36.74 -26.28 3.56
CA THR A 266 35.66 -27.26 3.75
C THR A 266 36.30 -28.66 3.84
N ASN A 267 35.96 -29.39 4.91
CA ASN A 267 36.45 -30.74 5.28
C ASN A 267 36.17 -31.86 4.24
N SER A 268 35.79 -31.50 3.02
CA SER A 268 35.67 -32.35 1.84
C SER A 268 37.04 -32.64 1.22
N LEU A 269 37.98 -31.68 1.30
CA LEU A 269 39.33 -31.83 0.77
C LEU A 269 40.17 -32.77 1.65
N ASP A 270 40.01 -32.72 2.97
CA ASP A 270 40.74 -33.58 3.91
C ASP A 270 40.32 -35.06 3.80
N LYS A 271 39.07 -35.34 3.43
CA LYS A 271 38.60 -36.71 3.11
C LYS A 271 39.12 -37.22 1.76
N PHE A 272 39.39 -36.32 0.80
CA PHE A 272 40.04 -36.65 -0.46
C PHE A 272 41.57 -36.85 -0.29
N ILE A 273 42.19 -36.11 0.64
CA ILE A 273 43.60 -36.20 1.03
C ILE A 273 43.90 -37.44 1.91
N ALA A 274 42.91 -37.98 2.62
CA ALA A 274 43.07 -39.16 3.49
C ALA A 274 43.17 -40.52 2.76
N ASN A 275 43.13 -40.54 1.42
CA ASN A 275 43.33 -41.76 0.63
C ASN A 275 44.84 -42.11 0.57
N SER A 276 45.20 -43.36 0.87
CA SER A 276 46.59 -43.79 1.11
C SER A 276 47.53 -43.55 -0.07
N ASP A 277 47.01 -43.53 -1.30
CA ASP A 277 47.81 -43.48 -2.52
C ASP A 277 48.23 -42.05 -2.92
N ASN A 278 47.66 -41.02 -2.29
CA ASN A 278 48.00 -39.61 -2.56
C ASN A 278 48.85 -38.95 -1.45
N LYS A 279 49.13 -39.68 -0.38
CA LYS A 279 49.91 -39.18 0.77
C LYS A 279 51.43 -39.14 0.49
N GLU A 280 51.92 -40.03 -0.38
CA GLU A 280 53.33 -40.14 -0.78
C GLU A 280 53.75 -39.03 -1.76
N ILE A 281 52.83 -38.59 -2.62
CA ILE A 281 53.04 -37.50 -3.60
C ILE A 281 53.07 -36.11 -2.92
N LEU A 282 52.39 -35.96 -1.79
CA LEU A 282 52.27 -34.69 -1.05
C LEU A 282 53.42 -34.43 -0.06
N GLU A 283 54.08 -35.48 0.44
CA GLU A 283 55.35 -35.37 1.18
C GLU A 283 56.50 -34.93 0.25
N GLU A 284 56.50 -35.39 -1.01
CA GLU A 284 57.53 -35.08 -2.02
C GLU A 284 57.45 -33.63 -2.56
N ILE A 285 56.31 -32.96 -2.41
CA ILE A 285 56.10 -31.55 -2.79
C ILE A 285 56.42 -30.59 -1.63
N LYS A 286 56.20 -31.00 -0.38
CA LYS A 286 56.50 -30.19 0.81
C LYS A 286 58.00 -30.08 1.08
N GLU A 287 58.81 -31.06 0.69
CA GLU A 287 60.28 -30.97 0.76
C GLU A 287 60.90 -29.98 -0.27
N LYS A 288 60.15 -29.51 -1.27
CA LYS A 288 60.65 -28.67 -2.36
C LYS A 288 60.33 -27.17 -2.23
N ALA A 289 59.67 -26.71 -1.16
CA ALA A 289 59.19 -25.33 -1.04
C ALA A 289 59.94 -24.43 -0.02
N THR A 290 60.94 -24.91 0.71
CA THR A 290 61.64 -24.07 1.71
C THR A 290 63.16 -23.93 1.49
N GLY A 291 63.55 -22.77 0.94
CA GLY A 291 64.90 -22.18 1.02
C GLY A 291 65.20 -21.33 -0.23
N LYS A 292 65.55 -20.04 -0.17
CA LYS A 292 66.40 -19.33 0.80
C LYS A 292 66.21 -17.80 0.71
N ASP A 293 66.46 -17.13 1.84
CA ASP A 293 67.50 -16.10 2.06
C ASP A 293 67.24 -15.51 3.47
N GLY A 294 68.14 -15.35 4.42
CA GLY A 294 69.58 -15.56 4.57
C GLY A 294 69.96 -14.82 5.86
N LYS A 295 70.73 -15.45 6.75
CA LYS A 295 71.78 -14.83 7.58
C LYS A 295 72.29 -15.79 8.66
N GLU A 296 73.62 -15.82 8.70
CA GLU A 296 74.56 -16.41 9.66
C GLU A 296 74.05 -16.52 11.09
N ILE A 297 74.13 -17.72 11.68
CA ILE A 297 74.63 -17.91 13.06
C ILE A 297 75.38 -19.26 13.10
N ILE A 298 76.62 -19.19 13.61
CA ILE A 298 77.53 -20.30 13.87
C ILE A 298 77.08 -20.99 15.18
N ASP A 299 77.00 -22.32 15.22
CA ASP A 299 77.05 -23.07 16.48
C ASP A 299 78.12 -24.18 16.41
N GLU A 300 78.97 -24.19 17.43
CA GLU A 300 80.35 -24.67 17.48
C GLU A 300 80.51 -26.14 17.91
N LYS A 301 79.46 -26.96 17.94
CA LYS A 301 79.52 -28.21 18.73
C LYS A 301 79.72 -29.53 17.98
N THR A 302 79.78 -29.58 16.66
CA THR A 302 79.96 -30.87 15.96
C THR A 302 80.94 -30.78 14.79
N LYS A 303 82.23 -30.61 15.12
CA LYS A 303 83.34 -30.82 14.20
C LYS A 303 83.33 -32.26 13.64
N LYS A 304 82.78 -32.48 12.45
CA LYS A 304 83.32 -33.42 11.43
C LYS A 304 82.70 -33.20 10.04
N PRO A 305 83.51 -33.27 8.97
CA PRO A 305 83.09 -32.91 7.62
C PRO A 305 82.45 -34.10 6.89
N LYS A 306 81.42 -33.84 6.09
CA LYS A 306 81.04 -34.75 4.99
C LYS A 306 81.28 -34.05 3.67
N GLU A 307 82.21 -34.63 2.91
CA GLU A 307 82.56 -34.27 1.54
C GLU A 307 81.32 -34.31 0.64
N ILE A 308 81.11 -33.22 -0.09
CA ILE A 308 80.19 -33.16 -1.22
C ILE A 308 80.95 -33.75 -2.42
N ILE A 309 80.69 -35.01 -2.74
CA ILE A 309 81.06 -35.57 -4.04
C ILE A 309 80.01 -35.07 -5.05
N GLN A 310 80.43 -34.13 -5.90
CA GLN A 310 79.73 -33.79 -7.13
C GLN A 310 79.67 -35.04 -8.02
N GLN A 311 78.47 -35.53 -8.34
CA GLN A 311 78.26 -36.37 -9.52
C GLN A 311 77.56 -35.56 -10.60
N LYS A 312 78.28 -35.36 -11.70
CA LYS A 312 77.82 -34.83 -12.99
C LYS A 312 76.66 -35.69 -13.50
N GLY A 313 75.57 -35.04 -13.91
CA GLY A 313 74.52 -35.70 -14.68
C GLY A 313 75.07 -36.24 -16.01
N ILE A 314 74.68 -37.47 -16.32
CA ILE A 314 74.90 -38.14 -17.61
C ILE A 314 73.97 -37.46 -18.63
N PRO A 315 74.48 -36.92 -19.75
CA PRO A 315 73.64 -36.39 -20.81
C PRO A 315 72.73 -37.48 -21.37
N LEU A 316 71.49 -37.14 -21.72
CA LEU A 316 70.44 -38.05 -22.20
C LEU A 316 70.90 -39.03 -23.29
N GLY A 317 71.90 -38.69 -24.10
CA GLY A 317 72.51 -39.58 -25.09
C GLY A 317 73.23 -40.80 -24.50
N GLU A 318 73.97 -40.63 -23.40
CA GLU A 318 74.70 -41.72 -22.72
C GLU A 318 73.74 -42.65 -21.94
N PHE A 319 72.60 -42.14 -21.45
CA PHE A 319 71.54 -42.96 -20.86
C PHE A 319 70.87 -43.88 -21.90
N LEU A 320 70.65 -43.38 -23.11
CA LEU A 320 70.07 -44.16 -24.20
C LEU A 320 71.04 -45.17 -24.79
N GLU A 321 72.35 -44.86 -24.83
CA GLU A 321 73.40 -45.79 -25.27
C GLU A 321 73.60 -46.93 -24.26
N PHE A 322 73.50 -46.66 -22.95
CA PHE A 322 73.49 -47.68 -21.89
C PHE A 322 72.26 -48.61 -21.99
N PHE A 323 71.09 -48.07 -22.32
CA PHE A 323 69.86 -48.85 -22.49
C PHE A 323 69.92 -49.79 -23.70
N TRP A 324 70.53 -49.34 -24.81
CA TRP A 324 70.72 -50.16 -26.01
C TRP A 324 71.84 -51.20 -25.87
N GLN A 325 72.95 -50.88 -25.21
CA GLN A 325 74.00 -51.87 -24.92
C GLN A 325 73.50 -53.03 -24.04
N LYS A 326 72.57 -52.77 -23.11
CA LYS A 326 71.93 -53.81 -22.29
C LYS A 326 70.90 -54.65 -23.06
N PHE A 327 70.35 -54.12 -24.15
CA PHE A 327 69.44 -54.85 -25.04
C PHE A 327 70.22 -55.77 -25.99
N ASP A 328 71.35 -55.31 -26.53
CA ASP A 328 72.22 -56.09 -27.43
C ASP A 328 73.11 -57.11 -26.69
N SER A 329 73.33 -56.96 -25.38
CA SER A 329 74.18 -57.87 -24.59
C SER A 329 73.54 -59.24 -24.26
N GLY A 330 72.26 -59.46 -24.63
CA GLY A 330 71.61 -60.76 -24.48
C GLY A 330 71.35 -61.20 -23.03
N GLU A 331 71.34 -60.28 -22.06
CA GLU A 331 71.12 -60.56 -20.63
C GLU A 331 69.62 -60.60 -20.21
N PHE A 332 68.68 -60.68 -21.15
CA PHE A 332 67.29 -61.03 -20.83
C PHE A 332 67.11 -62.57 -20.86
N PRO A 333 66.48 -63.17 -19.83
CA PRO A 333 66.30 -64.62 -19.75
C PRO A 333 65.47 -65.12 -20.93
N ARG A 334 66.01 -66.13 -21.64
CA ARG A 334 65.33 -66.83 -22.74
C ARG A 334 64.01 -67.44 -22.25
N GLU A 335 62.96 -67.12 -22.99
CA GLU A 335 61.68 -67.81 -23.15
C GLU A 335 61.24 -68.80 -22.06
N PRO A 336 60.31 -68.43 -21.15
CA PRO A 336 59.31 -69.39 -20.72
C PRO A 336 58.39 -69.67 -21.92
N LYS A 337 57.95 -70.93 -22.10
CA LYS A 337 57.02 -71.34 -23.17
C LYS A 337 55.76 -70.45 -23.16
N ILE A 338 55.76 -69.42 -24.02
CA ILE A 338 54.79 -68.32 -24.05
C ILE A 338 53.35 -68.83 -24.13
N GLU A 339 53.12 -69.96 -24.81
CA GLU A 339 51.79 -70.53 -24.97
C GLU A 339 51.12 -71.02 -23.68
N LYS A 340 51.87 -71.57 -22.71
CA LYS A 340 51.25 -72.06 -21.45
C LYS A 340 50.90 -70.91 -20.52
N VAL A 341 51.80 -69.94 -20.38
CA VAL A 341 51.60 -68.76 -19.51
C VAL A 341 50.52 -67.85 -20.11
N ALA A 342 50.49 -67.65 -21.44
CA ALA A 342 49.43 -66.87 -22.08
C ALA A 342 48.04 -67.51 -21.94
N LYS A 343 47.95 -68.85 -21.93
CA LYS A 343 46.66 -69.57 -21.80
C LYS A 343 46.13 -69.55 -20.36
N GLU A 344 46.99 -69.71 -19.36
CA GLU A 344 46.61 -69.55 -17.94
C GLU A 344 46.24 -68.10 -17.61
N ILE A 345 47.03 -67.13 -18.09
CA ILE A 345 46.72 -65.70 -17.93
C ILE A 345 45.39 -65.36 -18.63
N GLY A 346 45.17 -65.85 -19.86
CA GLY A 346 43.90 -65.62 -20.58
C GLY A 346 42.69 -66.19 -19.84
N THR A 347 42.81 -67.37 -19.22
CA THR A 347 41.72 -68.00 -18.46
C THR A 347 41.44 -67.24 -17.16
N ASN A 348 42.48 -66.82 -16.43
CA ASN A 348 42.34 -66.05 -15.20
C ASN A 348 41.80 -64.64 -15.45
N ILE A 349 42.22 -63.98 -16.55
CA ILE A 349 41.67 -62.69 -16.97
C ILE A 349 40.18 -62.85 -17.31
N GLN A 350 39.80 -63.87 -18.08
CA GLN A 350 38.39 -64.09 -18.42
C GLN A 350 37.52 -64.31 -17.17
N GLN A 351 37.95 -65.17 -16.25
CA GLN A 351 37.21 -65.41 -15.00
C GLN A 351 37.12 -64.15 -14.13
N THR A 352 38.19 -63.36 -14.06
CA THR A 352 38.20 -62.10 -13.31
C THR A 352 37.26 -61.08 -13.95
N LEU A 353 37.25 -60.97 -15.28
CA LEU A 353 36.31 -60.10 -16.00
C LEU A 353 34.86 -60.54 -15.80
N ASP A 354 34.56 -61.84 -15.87
CA ASP A 354 33.21 -62.37 -15.67
C ASP A 354 32.71 -62.10 -14.24
N ILE A 355 33.57 -62.22 -13.22
CA ILE A 355 33.23 -61.88 -11.83
C ILE A 355 32.96 -60.38 -11.71
N ARG A 356 33.86 -59.54 -12.25
CA ARG A 356 33.70 -58.08 -12.20
C ARG A 356 32.46 -57.60 -12.95
N LEU A 357 32.12 -58.19 -14.08
CA LEU A 357 30.90 -57.86 -14.82
C LEU A 357 29.64 -58.19 -14.01
N LYS A 358 29.60 -59.35 -13.34
CA LYS A 358 28.49 -59.71 -12.44
C LYS A 358 28.39 -58.79 -11.22
N GLU A 359 29.52 -58.37 -10.65
CA GLU A 359 29.54 -57.38 -9.57
C GLU A 359 28.99 -56.03 -10.04
N ILE A 360 29.41 -55.57 -11.22
CA ILE A 360 28.93 -54.32 -11.83
C ILE A 360 27.43 -54.38 -12.12
N GLU A 361 26.92 -55.48 -12.70
CA GLU A 361 25.49 -55.67 -12.94
C GLU A 361 24.69 -55.60 -11.62
N LYS A 362 25.15 -56.30 -10.58
CA LYS A 362 24.52 -56.28 -9.26
C LYS A 362 24.52 -54.87 -8.64
N THR A 363 25.65 -54.17 -8.68
CA THR A 363 25.74 -52.80 -8.16
C THR A 363 24.86 -51.84 -8.97
N SER A 364 24.78 -52.01 -10.29
CA SER A 364 23.90 -51.22 -11.15
C SER A 364 22.42 -51.41 -10.79
N ASP A 365 21.99 -52.65 -10.54
CA ASP A 365 20.61 -52.97 -10.13
C ASP A 365 20.27 -52.40 -8.75
N GLU A 366 21.19 -52.46 -7.79
CA GLU A 366 21.04 -51.85 -6.46
C GLU A 366 20.92 -50.32 -6.55
N VAL A 367 21.78 -49.67 -7.33
CA VAL A 367 21.72 -48.21 -7.57
C VAL A 367 20.41 -47.81 -8.26
N LEU A 368 19.92 -48.61 -9.22
CA LEU A 368 18.66 -48.34 -9.89
C LEU A 368 17.47 -48.47 -8.93
N LYS A 369 17.50 -49.46 -8.04
CA LYS A 369 16.47 -49.66 -7.00
C LYS A 369 16.46 -48.51 -5.99
N ASP A 370 17.61 -48.07 -5.51
CA ASP A 370 17.74 -46.95 -4.57
C ASP A 370 17.31 -45.62 -5.19
N LYS A 371 17.65 -45.40 -6.47
CA LYS A 371 17.16 -44.26 -7.24
C LYS A 371 15.64 -44.24 -7.32
N ASN A 372 15.02 -45.38 -7.64
CA ASN A 372 13.56 -45.50 -7.73
C ASN A 372 12.89 -45.28 -6.36
N MET A 373 13.45 -45.84 -5.29
CA MET A 373 12.93 -45.63 -3.94
C MET A 373 13.01 -44.16 -3.51
N THR A 374 14.14 -43.50 -3.78
CA THR A 374 14.33 -42.07 -3.51
C THR A 374 13.36 -41.21 -4.32
N GLN A 375 13.14 -41.53 -5.60
CA GLN A 375 12.14 -40.85 -6.43
C GLN A 375 10.72 -41.01 -5.88
N GLN A 376 10.34 -42.20 -5.42
CA GLN A 376 9.01 -42.44 -4.83
C GLN A 376 8.81 -41.68 -3.51
N GLN A 377 9.84 -41.61 -2.66
CA GLN A 377 9.80 -40.80 -1.44
C GLN A 377 9.65 -39.31 -1.77
N LEU A 378 10.38 -38.81 -2.77
CA LEU A 378 10.27 -37.42 -3.21
C LEU A 378 8.87 -37.11 -3.76
N ILE A 379 8.33 -37.98 -4.62
CA ILE A 379 6.97 -37.85 -5.17
C ILE A 379 5.93 -37.80 -4.02
N THR A 380 6.10 -38.63 -3.00
CA THR A 380 5.19 -38.66 -1.84
C THR A 380 5.26 -37.37 -1.03
N LYS A 381 6.47 -36.83 -0.79
CA LYS A 381 6.67 -35.54 -0.12
C LYS A 381 6.06 -34.37 -0.91
N ILE A 382 6.24 -34.35 -2.24
CA ILE A 382 5.67 -33.34 -3.13
C ILE A 382 4.14 -33.40 -3.10
N LYS A 383 3.53 -34.59 -3.18
CA LYS A 383 2.06 -34.74 -3.10
C LYS A 383 1.49 -34.19 -1.80
N LYS A 384 2.13 -34.51 -0.66
CA LYS A 384 1.72 -33.97 0.64
C LYS A 384 1.78 -32.44 0.68
N LYS A 385 2.84 -31.84 0.14
CA LYS A 385 2.98 -30.38 0.07
C LYS A 385 1.95 -29.73 -0.85
N ILE A 386 1.60 -30.38 -1.97
CA ILE A 386 0.51 -29.92 -2.85
C ILE A 386 -0.83 -29.92 -2.11
N GLU A 387 -1.13 -30.96 -1.31
CA GLU A 387 -2.34 -31.02 -0.50
C GLU A 387 -2.39 -29.91 0.57
N GLU A 388 -1.27 -29.64 1.25
CA GLU A 388 -1.15 -28.53 2.21
C GLU A 388 -1.41 -27.16 1.53
N ILE A 389 -0.82 -26.92 0.35
CA ILE A 389 -1.04 -25.68 -0.42
C ILE A 389 -2.50 -25.55 -0.87
N GLN A 390 -3.13 -26.65 -1.29
CA GLN A 390 -4.55 -26.64 -1.69
C GLN A 390 -5.47 -26.29 -0.51
N GLN A 391 -5.17 -26.77 0.70
CA GLN A 391 -5.90 -26.39 1.91
C GLN A 391 -5.74 -24.89 2.22
N LEU A 392 -4.52 -24.35 2.14
CA LEU A 392 -4.29 -22.91 2.33
C LEU A 392 -5.06 -22.06 1.31
N ILE A 393 -5.05 -22.44 0.03
CA ILE A 393 -5.82 -21.74 -1.01
C ILE A 393 -7.32 -21.73 -0.70
N ASN A 394 -7.86 -22.84 -0.20
CA ASN A 394 -9.27 -22.93 0.17
C ASN A 394 -9.60 -22.02 1.38
N ASN A 395 -8.72 -21.96 2.38
CA ASN A 395 -8.88 -21.06 3.53
C ASN A 395 -8.86 -19.59 3.10
N TYR A 396 -7.93 -19.19 2.22
CA TYR A 396 -7.89 -17.83 1.69
C TYR A 396 -9.15 -17.45 0.90
N LYS A 397 -9.70 -18.39 0.12
CA LYS A 397 -10.98 -18.16 -0.59
C LYS A 397 -12.14 -17.93 0.38
N GLN A 398 -12.21 -18.69 1.47
CA GLN A 398 -13.23 -18.50 2.51
C GLN A 398 -13.08 -17.15 3.21
N GLU A 399 -11.85 -16.77 3.60
CA GLU A 399 -11.59 -15.47 4.24
C GLU A 399 -11.96 -14.30 3.33
N THR A 400 -11.65 -14.41 2.03
CA THR A 400 -12.00 -13.40 1.03
C THR A 400 -13.52 -13.27 0.89
N ALA A 401 -14.26 -14.38 0.83
CA ALA A 401 -15.72 -14.37 0.76
C ALA A 401 -16.36 -13.75 2.02
N ILE A 402 -15.78 -13.98 3.20
CA ILE A 402 -16.24 -13.35 4.45
C ILE A 402 -16.04 -11.83 4.39
N LYS A 403 -14.86 -11.37 3.93
CA LYS A 403 -14.56 -9.93 3.79
C LYS A 403 -15.46 -9.25 2.76
N GLU A 404 -15.76 -9.91 1.64
CA GLU A 404 -16.68 -9.39 0.62
C GLU A 404 -18.12 -9.23 1.17
N ASN A 405 -18.60 -10.21 1.93
CA ASN A 405 -19.93 -10.12 2.58
C ASN A 405 -19.99 -9.03 3.65
N ALA A 406 -18.91 -8.84 4.42
CA ALA A 406 -18.82 -7.74 5.39
C ALA A 406 -18.85 -6.37 4.68
N LEU A 407 -18.12 -6.22 3.57
CA LEU A 407 -18.11 -4.99 2.78
C LEU A 407 -19.50 -4.68 2.18
N LEU A 408 -20.19 -5.69 1.65
CA LEU A 408 -21.56 -5.53 1.13
C LEU A 408 -22.54 -5.09 2.21
N THR A 409 -22.36 -5.54 3.46
CA THR A 409 -23.18 -5.14 4.60
C THR A 409 -22.96 -3.67 4.94
N LEU A 410 -21.69 -3.23 5.03
CA LEU A 410 -21.33 -1.82 5.26
C LEU A 410 -21.88 -0.89 4.17
N ILE A 411 -21.85 -1.32 2.91
CA ILE A 411 -22.42 -0.53 1.80
C ILE A 411 -23.94 -0.34 1.97
N LYS A 412 -24.67 -1.38 2.40
CA LYS A 412 -26.12 -1.28 2.67
C LYS A 412 -26.42 -0.33 3.84
N GLU A 413 -25.61 -0.38 4.89
CA GLU A 413 -25.73 0.53 6.04
C GLU A 413 -25.49 1.99 5.62
N LEU A 414 -24.43 2.25 4.85
CA LEU A 414 -24.11 3.59 4.35
C LEU A 414 -25.23 4.16 3.47
N ASN A 415 -25.77 3.36 2.55
CA ASN A 415 -26.90 3.79 1.71
C ASN A 415 -28.16 4.11 2.54
N THR A 416 -28.39 3.37 3.62
CA THR A 416 -29.49 3.62 4.55
C THR A 416 -29.30 4.95 5.28
N ILE A 417 -28.08 5.22 5.77
CA ILE A 417 -27.72 6.50 6.41
C ILE A 417 -27.90 7.66 5.42
N GLU A 418 -27.42 7.52 4.18
CA GLU A 418 -27.57 8.58 3.16
C GLU A 418 -29.04 8.89 2.86
N THR A 419 -29.87 7.85 2.78
CA THR A 419 -31.31 8.00 2.55
C THR A 419 -31.97 8.74 3.72
N ASN A 420 -31.62 8.38 4.96
CA ASN A 420 -32.10 9.04 6.17
C ASN A 420 -31.64 10.50 6.28
N MET A 421 -30.43 10.84 5.82
CA MET A 421 -29.95 12.22 5.78
C MET A 421 -30.73 13.06 4.77
N LYS A 422 -31.01 12.52 3.57
CA LYS A 422 -31.80 13.23 2.56
C LYS A 422 -33.24 13.49 3.01
N THR A 423 -33.85 12.57 3.76
CA THR A 423 -35.19 12.77 4.33
C THR A 423 -35.18 13.82 5.44
N THR A 424 -34.14 13.87 6.27
CA THR A 424 -34.00 14.92 7.31
C THR A 424 -33.78 16.32 6.71
N ASP A 425 -32.94 16.46 5.67
CA ASP A 425 -32.71 17.74 5.00
C ASP A 425 -33.98 18.28 4.32
N ALA A 426 -34.74 17.40 3.66
CA ALA A 426 -36.03 17.74 3.06
C ALA A 426 -37.06 18.17 4.13
N TYR A 427 -37.04 17.52 5.29
CA TYR A 427 -37.88 17.84 6.43
C TYR A 427 -37.55 19.21 7.03
N GLU A 428 -36.27 19.50 7.29
CA GLU A 428 -35.85 20.80 7.84
C GLU A 428 -36.19 21.96 6.90
N THR A 429 -36.02 21.74 5.59
CA THR A 429 -36.36 22.75 4.57
C THR A 429 -37.87 23.02 4.52
N ASN A 430 -38.71 21.97 4.65
CA ASN A 430 -40.17 22.09 4.74
C ASN A 430 -40.65 22.71 6.05
N GLN A 431 -39.98 22.43 7.17
CA GLN A 431 -40.27 23.06 8.47
C GLN A 431 -39.97 24.56 8.45
N LYS A 432 -38.84 24.96 7.83
CA LYS A 432 -38.45 26.37 7.71
C LYS A 432 -39.46 27.18 6.88
N THR A 433 -39.88 26.66 5.73
CA THR A 433 -40.91 27.30 4.88
C THR A 433 -42.28 27.35 5.56
N LYS A 434 -42.65 26.34 6.35
CA LYS A 434 -43.89 26.39 7.17
C LYS A 434 -43.82 27.47 8.25
N ARG A 435 -42.70 27.61 8.97
CA ARG A 435 -42.50 28.68 9.98
C ARG A 435 -42.57 30.07 9.37
N GLU A 436 -41.91 30.30 8.24
CA GLU A 436 -41.97 31.58 7.52
C GLU A 436 -43.40 31.93 7.05
N LYS A 437 -44.17 30.92 6.62
CA LYS A 437 -45.59 31.09 6.25
C LYS A 437 -46.47 31.45 7.46
N TYR A 438 -46.17 30.93 8.64
CA TYR A 438 -46.89 31.28 9.88
C TYR A 438 -46.56 32.69 10.38
N ASP A 439 -45.30 33.11 10.29
CA ASP A 439 -44.90 34.47 10.64
C ASP A 439 -45.55 35.53 9.74
N LEU A 440 -45.65 35.25 8.43
CA LEU A 440 -46.35 36.12 7.48
C LEU A 440 -47.85 36.22 7.78
N LYS A 441 -48.49 35.10 8.16
CA LYS A 441 -49.91 35.09 8.58
C LYS A 441 -50.13 35.84 9.89
N SER A 442 -49.23 35.71 10.87
CA SER A 442 -49.31 36.42 12.16
C SER A 442 -49.25 37.94 11.96
N LYS A 443 -48.30 38.43 11.14
CA LYS A 443 -48.19 39.84 10.77
C LYS A 443 -49.44 40.36 10.04
N SER A 444 -50.04 39.55 9.17
CA SER A 444 -51.29 39.91 8.49
C SER A 444 -52.49 40.04 9.44
N LEU A 445 -52.52 39.24 10.51
CA LEU A 445 -53.61 39.24 11.51
C LEU A 445 -53.53 40.48 12.41
N GLU A 446 -52.32 40.82 12.85
CA GLU A 446 -52.06 42.02 13.65
C GLU A 446 -52.34 43.31 12.85
N ALA A 447 -52.02 43.32 11.55
CA ALA A 447 -52.39 44.40 10.65
C ALA A 447 -53.91 44.56 10.52
N ALA A 448 -54.67 43.47 10.34
CA ALA A 448 -56.13 43.50 10.26
C ALA A 448 -56.79 44.00 11.55
N ARG A 449 -56.29 43.58 12.72
CA ARG A 449 -56.76 44.07 14.03
C ARG A 449 -56.46 45.56 14.24
N THR A 450 -55.28 46.00 13.80
CA THR A 450 -54.88 47.42 13.90
C THR A 450 -55.73 48.30 12.99
N GLU A 451 -56.04 47.82 11.79
CA GLU A 451 -56.90 48.52 10.85
C GLU A 451 -58.35 48.63 11.36
N ASN A 452 -58.90 47.57 11.97
CA ASN A 452 -60.22 47.64 12.60
C ASN A 452 -60.29 48.73 13.68
N LYS A 453 -59.27 48.85 14.54
CA LYS A 453 -59.20 49.93 15.54
C LYS A 453 -59.22 51.32 14.90
N ARG A 454 -58.49 51.52 13.80
CA ARG A 454 -58.49 52.79 13.06
C ARG A 454 -59.84 53.10 12.43
N LEU A 455 -60.52 52.10 11.89
CA LEU A 455 -61.86 52.25 11.32
C LEU A 455 -62.89 52.63 12.40
N ASP A 456 -62.77 52.09 13.62
CA ASP A 456 -63.65 52.45 14.74
C ASP A 456 -63.43 53.89 15.21
N GLU A 457 -62.16 54.33 15.30
CA GLU A 457 -61.82 55.73 15.60
C GLU A 457 -62.35 56.69 14.52
N ARG A 458 -62.30 56.26 13.25
CA ARG A 458 -62.79 57.05 12.11
C ARG A 458 -64.31 57.16 12.13
N ASP A 459 -65.02 56.07 12.39
CA ASP A 459 -66.48 56.08 12.50
C ASP A 459 -66.97 56.92 13.67
N LYS A 460 -66.26 56.91 14.80
CA LYS A 460 -66.57 57.78 15.93
C LYS A 460 -66.50 59.26 15.54
N LYS A 461 -65.47 59.67 14.78
CA LYS A 461 -65.36 61.04 14.25
C LYS A 461 -66.47 61.36 13.24
N ILE A 462 -66.84 60.40 12.40
CA ILE A 462 -67.95 60.55 11.45
C ILE A 462 -69.26 60.77 12.21
N ASP A 463 -69.50 60.04 13.30
CA ASP A 463 -70.71 60.19 14.12
C ASP A 463 -70.79 61.57 14.80
N GLU A 464 -69.67 62.07 15.32
CA GLU A 464 -69.58 63.44 15.86
C GLU A 464 -69.88 64.51 14.80
N LEU A 465 -69.37 64.33 13.57
CA LEU A 465 -69.64 65.24 12.45
C LEU A 465 -71.10 65.18 11.99
N LEU A 466 -71.68 63.99 11.88
CA LEU A 466 -73.08 63.79 11.53
C LEU A 466 -74.02 64.44 12.55
N GLU A 467 -73.71 64.35 13.84
CA GLU A 467 -74.54 64.95 14.89
C GLU A 467 -74.50 66.49 14.86
N SER A 468 -73.30 67.06 14.64
CA SER A 468 -73.13 68.50 14.42
C SER A 468 -73.89 68.96 13.17
N SER A 469 -73.79 68.21 12.09
CA SER A 469 -74.42 68.53 10.81
C SER A 469 -75.94 68.44 10.85
N LYS A 470 -76.52 67.41 11.48
CA LYS A 470 -77.97 67.31 11.72
C LYS A 470 -78.53 68.49 12.50
N SER A 471 -77.75 69.02 13.45
CA SER A 471 -78.13 70.21 14.21
C SER A 471 -78.17 71.46 13.32
N LYS A 472 -77.24 71.59 12.37
CA LYS A 472 -77.25 72.65 11.35
C LYS A 472 -78.41 72.50 10.37
N GLU A 473 -78.69 71.29 9.89
CA GLU A 473 -79.84 71.02 9.01
C GLU A 473 -81.15 71.45 9.68
N LYS A 474 -81.38 71.07 10.94
CA LYS A 474 -82.56 71.51 11.70
C LYS A 474 -82.64 73.03 11.83
N ASN A 475 -81.51 73.71 11.99
CA ASN A 475 -81.47 75.16 12.06
C ASN A 475 -81.83 75.81 10.70
N PHE A 476 -81.27 75.31 9.61
CA PHE A 476 -81.62 75.77 8.26
C PHE A 476 -83.09 75.50 7.92
N GLU A 477 -83.62 74.32 8.26
CA GLU A 477 -85.04 73.98 8.08
C GLU A 477 -85.95 74.93 8.86
N LYS A 478 -85.57 75.29 10.09
CA LYS A 478 -86.28 76.29 10.90
C LYS A 478 -86.24 77.67 10.25
N GLN A 479 -85.07 78.15 9.82
CA GLN A 479 -84.92 79.43 9.12
C GLN A 479 -85.75 79.48 7.82
N ILE A 480 -85.73 78.41 7.03
CA ILE A 480 -86.55 78.27 5.81
C ILE A 480 -88.04 78.35 6.15
N SER A 481 -88.48 77.67 7.21
CA SER A 481 -89.87 77.72 7.67
C SER A 481 -90.28 79.13 8.09
N ASP A 482 -89.44 79.83 8.85
CA ASP A 482 -89.72 81.18 9.34
C ASP A 482 -89.77 82.20 8.19
N ILE A 483 -88.82 82.14 7.23
CA ILE A 483 -88.84 82.97 6.01
C ILE A 483 -90.10 82.69 5.17
N LYS A 484 -90.51 81.42 5.02
CA LYS A 484 -91.73 81.07 4.30
C LYS A 484 -92.99 81.61 4.96
N LYS A 485 -93.03 81.69 6.30
CA LYS A 485 -94.16 82.32 7.02
C LYS A 485 -94.22 83.81 6.76
N GLU A 486 -93.08 84.51 6.79
CA GLU A 486 -93.01 85.95 6.46
C GLU A 486 -93.39 86.24 5.01
N LEU A 487 -92.95 85.41 4.06
CA LEU A 487 -93.31 85.52 2.64
C LEU A 487 -94.82 85.35 2.36
N ASN A 488 -95.57 84.73 3.27
CA ASN A 488 -97.01 84.55 3.15
C ASN A 488 -97.82 85.72 3.74
N ASP A 489 -97.17 86.73 4.34
CA ASP A 489 -97.86 87.92 4.85
C ASP A 489 -98.36 88.78 3.67
N PRO A 490 -99.69 89.00 3.53
CA PRO A 490 -100.24 89.78 2.42
C PRO A 490 -99.82 91.27 2.43
N ASN A 491 -99.25 91.78 3.53
CA ASN A 491 -98.83 93.17 3.67
C ASN A 491 -97.31 93.38 3.46
N ILE A 492 -96.57 92.37 3.01
CA ILE A 492 -95.12 92.49 2.80
C ILE A 492 -94.78 93.48 1.67
N SER A 493 -93.72 94.29 1.85
CA SER A 493 -93.24 95.19 0.80
C SER A 493 -92.53 94.41 -0.30
N LYS A 494 -92.61 94.86 -1.56
CA LYS A 494 -91.94 94.20 -2.70
C LYS A 494 -90.43 94.07 -2.52
N GLU A 495 -89.79 95.06 -1.90
CA GLU A 495 -88.36 95.04 -1.61
C GLU A 495 -88.01 93.97 -0.57
N LYS A 496 -88.82 93.87 0.50
CA LYS A 496 -88.64 92.85 1.52
C LYS A 496 -88.93 91.45 1.00
N GLU A 497 -89.94 91.30 0.15
CA GLU A 497 -90.27 90.04 -0.52
C GLU A 497 -89.07 89.52 -1.35
N GLN A 498 -88.44 90.40 -2.14
CA GLN A 498 -87.28 90.02 -2.94
C GLN A 498 -86.06 89.65 -2.07
N GLU A 499 -85.82 90.39 -0.99
CA GLU A 499 -84.77 90.08 -0.02
C GLU A 499 -84.97 88.68 0.59
N LEU A 500 -86.18 88.39 1.06
CA LEU A 500 -86.53 87.08 1.64
C LEU A 500 -86.41 85.94 0.63
N LYS A 501 -86.77 86.15 -0.65
CA LYS A 501 -86.56 85.16 -1.72
C LYS A 501 -85.08 84.85 -1.93
N ASN A 502 -84.22 85.87 -1.93
CA ASN A 502 -82.78 85.68 -2.07
C ASN A 502 -82.19 84.94 -0.85
N GLN A 503 -82.59 85.30 0.36
CA GLN A 503 -82.18 84.60 1.59
C GLN A 503 -82.65 83.15 1.59
N LEU A 504 -83.89 82.90 1.16
CA LEU A 504 -84.45 81.54 1.04
C LEU A 504 -83.62 80.67 0.09
N ALA A 505 -83.30 81.19 -1.10
CA ALA A 505 -82.49 80.46 -2.09
C ALA A 505 -81.07 80.16 -1.55
N PHE A 506 -80.46 81.11 -0.85
CA PHE A 506 -79.15 80.92 -0.23
C PHE A 506 -79.17 79.84 0.86
N ILE A 507 -80.14 79.90 1.79
CA ILE A 507 -80.26 78.92 2.87
C ILE A 507 -80.64 77.54 2.33
N GLN A 508 -81.47 77.45 1.29
CA GLN A 508 -81.76 76.19 0.61
C GLN A 508 -80.51 75.57 -0.01
N THR A 509 -79.65 76.39 -0.63
CA THR A 509 -78.37 75.91 -1.17
C THR A 509 -77.47 75.38 -0.05
N GLN A 510 -77.37 76.10 1.08
CA GLN A 510 -76.60 75.64 2.24
C GLN A 510 -77.16 74.33 2.84
N LEU A 511 -78.48 74.19 2.92
CA LEU A 511 -79.14 72.96 3.37
C LEU A 511 -78.84 71.78 2.43
N ASP A 512 -78.90 71.99 1.13
CA ASP A 512 -78.61 70.95 0.13
C ASP A 512 -77.14 70.53 0.17
N GLU A 513 -76.21 71.48 0.34
CA GLU A 513 -74.79 71.19 0.55
C GLU A 513 -74.56 70.38 1.83
N GLU A 514 -75.21 70.75 2.94
CA GLU A 514 -75.09 70.05 4.20
C GLU A 514 -75.65 68.62 4.12
N ARG A 515 -76.82 68.44 3.49
CA ARG A 515 -77.40 67.11 3.20
C ARG A 515 -76.51 66.26 2.31
N LYS A 516 -75.87 66.86 1.31
CA LYS A 516 -74.90 66.18 0.45
C LYS A 516 -73.66 65.73 1.23
N ASN A 517 -73.18 66.55 2.16
CA ASN A 517 -72.08 66.19 3.05
C ASN A 517 -72.47 65.04 4.00
N ASN A 518 -73.66 65.08 4.59
CA ASN A 518 -74.19 63.99 5.41
C ASN A 518 -74.34 62.68 4.64
N LYS A 519 -74.78 62.75 3.38
CA LYS A 519 -74.84 61.57 2.51
C LYS A 519 -73.45 60.95 2.31
N LYS A 520 -72.42 61.77 2.03
CA LYS A 520 -71.03 61.29 1.87
C LYS A 520 -70.48 60.66 3.14
N LEU A 521 -70.74 61.26 4.31
CA LEU A 521 -70.31 60.72 5.60
C LEU A 521 -70.95 59.35 5.88
N ASN A 522 -72.24 59.18 5.58
CA ASN A 522 -72.92 57.88 5.71
C ASN A 522 -72.38 56.83 4.72
N GLU A 523 -72.08 57.22 3.48
CA GLU A 523 -71.44 56.33 2.50
C GLU A 523 -70.05 55.88 2.95
N GLU A 524 -69.27 56.77 3.57
CA GLU A 524 -67.96 56.45 4.15
C GLU A 524 -68.08 55.46 5.31
N LYS A 525 -69.03 55.68 6.23
CA LYS A 525 -69.31 54.75 7.33
C LYS A 525 -69.71 53.35 6.81
N ALA A 526 -70.52 53.28 5.76
CA ALA A 526 -70.88 52.01 5.12
C ALA A 526 -69.67 51.30 4.49
N ARG A 527 -68.69 52.04 3.93
CA ARG A 527 -67.44 51.46 3.41
C ARG A 527 -66.56 50.92 4.55
N ASN A 528 -66.43 51.67 5.64
CA ASN A 528 -65.67 51.24 6.82
C ASN A 528 -66.24 49.95 7.41
N GLN A 529 -67.57 49.84 7.48
CA GLN A 529 -68.26 48.63 7.92
C GLN A 529 -67.94 47.41 7.05
N LYS A 530 -68.03 47.54 5.71
CA LYS A 530 -67.67 46.46 4.79
C LYS A 530 -66.20 46.04 4.90
N GLN A 531 -65.30 46.99 5.17
CA GLN A 531 -63.89 46.67 5.36
C GLN A 531 -63.66 45.90 6.67
N ARG A 532 -64.35 46.27 7.77
CA ARG A 532 -64.31 45.51 9.03
C ARG A 532 -64.81 44.08 8.86
N GLU A 533 -65.88 43.88 8.11
CA GLU A 533 -66.41 42.53 7.83
C GLU A 533 -65.35 41.65 7.14
N LYS A 534 -64.65 42.18 6.12
CA LYS A 534 -63.53 41.47 5.47
C LYS A 534 -62.36 41.19 6.41
N ASN A 535 -62.00 42.16 7.26
CA ASN A 535 -60.94 41.99 8.25
C ASN A 535 -61.33 40.92 9.29
N ASN A 536 -62.59 40.90 9.75
CA ASN A 536 -63.11 39.92 10.69
C ASN A 536 -63.17 38.52 10.09
N GLU A 537 -63.54 38.37 8.81
CA GLU A 537 -63.44 37.09 8.11
C GLU A 537 -61.99 36.57 8.09
N THR A 538 -61.03 37.46 7.87
CA THR A 538 -59.59 37.13 7.87
C THR A 538 -59.13 36.70 9.27
N ILE A 539 -59.56 37.42 10.31
CA ILE A 539 -59.27 37.10 11.72
C ILE A 539 -59.88 35.74 12.09
N ASN A 540 -61.17 35.52 11.83
CA ASN A 540 -61.87 34.29 12.18
C ASN A 540 -61.26 33.06 11.50
N LYS A 541 -60.92 33.17 10.20
CA LYS A 541 -60.23 32.09 9.48
C LYS A 541 -58.88 31.76 10.09
N ALA A 542 -58.13 32.77 10.52
CA ALA A 542 -56.82 32.57 11.12
C ALA A 542 -56.91 32.08 12.58
N GLU A 543 -57.91 32.50 13.35
CA GLU A 543 -58.18 31.99 14.70
C GLU A 543 -58.60 30.51 14.69
N CYS A 544 -59.46 30.12 13.75
CA CYS A 544 -59.82 28.71 13.52
C CYS A 544 -58.58 27.85 13.24
N TYR A 545 -57.70 28.33 12.35
CA TYR A 545 -56.45 27.65 12.03
C TYR A 545 -55.48 27.56 13.22
N ASN A 546 -55.37 28.63 14.01
CA ASN A 546 -54.50 28.66 15.20
C ASN A 546 -54.99 27.71 16.29
N GLU A 547 -56.31 27.54 16.43
CA GLU A 547 -56.89 26.59 17.38
C GLU A 547 -56.64 25.14 16.97
N GLU A 548 -56.76 24.82 15.68
CA GLU A 548 -56.37 23.52 15.13
C GLU A 548 -54.87 23.25 15.34
N HIS A 549 -54.01 24.23 15.09
CA HIS A 549 -52.58 24.09 15.33
C HIS A 549 -52.26 23.85 16.81
N ARG A 550 -52.93 24.55 17.74
CA ARG A 550 -52.74 24.32 19.18
C ARG A 550 -53.15 22.90 19.58
N LYS A 551 -54.25 22.38 19.04
CA LYS A 551 -54.67 20.99 19.27
C LYS A 551 -53.61 20.01 18.77
N ALA A 552 -53.09 20.21 17.56
CA ALA A 552 -52.02 19.38 16.99
C ALA A 552 -50.72 19.42 17.81
N THR A 553 -50.30 20.61 18.28
CA THR A 553 -49.12 20.75 19.15
C THR A 553 -49.31 20.03 20.48
N ALA A 554 -50.47 20.16 21.12
CA ALA A 554 -50.76 19.48 22.39
C ALA A 554 -50.71 17.95 22.25
N ILE A 555 -51.14 17.41 21.10
CA ILE A 555 -51.05 15.98 20.81
C ILE A 555 -49.60 15.52 20.64
N LEU A 556 -48.81 16.29 19.90
CA LEU A 556 -47.39 16.00 19.69
C LEU A 556 -46.61 16.02 21.01
N ASP A 557 -46.89 17.00 21.88
CA ASP A 557 -46.28 17.09 23.20
C ASP A 557 -46.68 15.90 24.07
N SER A 558 -47.97 15.51 24.07
CA SER A 558 -48.46 14.33 24.78
C SER A 558 -47.81 13.04 24.27
N TYR A 559 -47.65 12.88 22.95
CA TYR A 559 -46.94 11.74 22.35
C TYR A 559 -45.48 11.68 22.81
N ASN A 560 -44.78 12.82 22.81
CA ASN A 560 -43.39 12.89 23.25
C ASN A 560 -43.21 12.58 24.74
N GLU A 561 -44.16 12.96 25.59
CA GLU A 561 -44.16 12.58 27.01
C GLU A 561 -44.38 11.08 27.20
N VAL A 562 -45.34 10.49 26.48
CA VAL A 562 -45.61 9.04 26.53
C VAL A 562 -44.42 8.23 26.01
N LYS A 563 -43.79 8.67 24.92
CA LYS A 563 -42.56 8.05 24.38
C LYS A 563 -41.43 8.00 25.40
N LYS A 564 -41.24 9.05 26.20
CA LYS A 564 -40.23 9.06 27.28
C LYS A 564 -40.56 8.10 28.43
N SER A 565 -41.83 7.78 28.64
CA SER A 565 -42.28 6.91 29.73
C SER A 565 -42.18 5.41 29.42
N ASN A 566 -41.98 5.02 28.15
CA ASN A 566 -41.96 3.62 27.69
C ASN A 566 -43.24 2.82 28.02
N ASP A 567 -44.36 3.49 28.32
CA ASP A 567 -45.64 2.84 28.60
C ASP A 567 -46.40 2.52 27.30
N GLU A 568 -46.33 1.25 26.90
CA GLU A 568 -46.89 0.69 25.67
C GLU A 568 -48.44 0.84 25.60
N ILE A 569 -49.11 0.80 26.76
CA ILE A 569 -50.58 0.99 26.84
C ILE A 569 -50.94 2.45 26.58
N SER A 570 -50.15 3.37 27.12
CA SER A 570 -50.35 4.80 26.89
C SER A 570 -50.04 5.17 25.43
N LEU A 571 -49.02 4.57 24.82
CA LEU A 571 -48.67 4.81 23.41
C LEU A 571 -49.82 4.42 22.47
N LYS A 572 -50.45 3.27 22.72
CA LYS A 572 -51.57 2.77 21.93
C LYS A 572 -52.80 3.67 22.03
N LYS A 573 -53.11 4.20 23.22
CA LYS A 573 -54.19 5.18 23.41
C LYS A 573 -53.91 6.51 22.71
N THR A 574 -52.66 6.97 22.72
CA THR A 574 -52.27 8.19 22.00
C THR A 574 -52.38 8.00 20.48
N ILE A 575 -52.05 6.82 19.96
CA ILE A 575 -52.23 6.46 18.55
C ILE A 575 -53.73 6.42 18.19
N GLU A 576 -54.58 5.73 18.96
CA GLU A 576 -56.04 5.72 18.73
C GLU A 576 -56.64 7.13 18.76
N TYR A 577 -56.17 8.00 19.66
CA TYR A 577 -56.60 9.40 19.71
C TYR A 577 -56.14 10.20 18.48
N ALA A 578 -54.93 9.95 17.97
CA ALA A 578 -54.41 10.55 16.75
C ALA A 578 -55.17 10.05 15.50
N GLU A 579 -55.55 8.77 15.45
CA GLU A 579 -56.35 8.20 14.37
C GLU A 579 -57.77 8.78 14.32
N GLY A 580 -58.37 9.09 15.48
CA GLY A 580 -59.64 9.82 15.55
C GLY A 580 -59.59 11.23 14.94
N LEU A 581 -58.39 11.77 14.70
CA LEU A 581 -58.16 13.08 14.10
C LEU A 581 -57.83 13.02 12.60
N LYS A 582 -57.84 11.82 11.98
CA LYS A 582 -57.68 11.63 10.52
C LYS A 582 -58.69 12.44 9.70
N GLU A 583 -59.85 12.79 10.25
CA GLU A 583 -60.84 13.67 9.59
C GLU A 583 -60.37 15.11 9.39
N TYR A 584 -59.27 15.56 10.02
CA TYR A 584 -58.85 16.97 10.05
C TYR A 584 -57.57 17.30 9.26
N HIS A 585 -57.26 16.57 8.17
CA HIS A 585 -56.12 16.88 7.27
C HIS A 585 -54.74 16.94 7.96
N PHE A 586 -54.46 16.04 8.90
CA PHE A 586 -53.14 15.88 9.54
C PHE A 586 -52.41 14.59 9.09
N GLU A 587 -52.50 14.22 7.81
CA GLU A 587 -51.85 13.02 7.25
C GLU A 587 -50.35 12.95 7.60
N GLY A 588 -49.62 14.06 7.48
CA GLY A 588 -48.17 14.05 7.70
C GLY A 588 -47.70 13.89 9.16
N ILE A 589 -48.57 13.95 10.17
CA ILE A 589 -48.18 13.64 11.57
C ILE A 589 -48.35 12.15 11.86
N LEU A 590 -49.34 11.51 11.22
CA LEU A 590 -49.61 10.09 11.37
C LEU A 590 -48.53 9.23 10.72
N ASP A 591 -48.08 9.61 9.52
CA ASP A 591 -46.98 8.94 8.84
C ASP A 591 -45.71 8.94 9.71
N LEU A 592 -45.42 10.05 10.40
CA LEU A 592 -44.27 10.17 11.32
C LEU A 592 -44.40 9.27 12.56
N VAL A 593 -45.62 9.07 13.06
CA VAL A 593 -45.86 8.21 14.23
C VAL A 593 -45.76 6.74 13.85
N GLU A 594 -46.23 6.36 12.65
CA GLU A 594 -46.14 5.00 12.12
C GLU A 594 -44.68 4.62 11.79
N GLU A 595 -43.93 5.49 11.08
CA GLU A 595 -42.52 5.25 10.75
C GLU A 595 -41.63 5.09 12.01
N GLU A 596 -41.84 5.94 13.02
CA GLU A 596 -41.06 5.88 14.26
C GLU A 596 -41.37 4.62 15.09
N ALA A 597 -42.62 4.12 15.04
CA ALA A 597 -43.03 2.88 15.68
C ALA A 597 -42.38 1.64 15.02
N GLU A 598 -42.29 1.62 13.69
CA GLU A 598 -41.56 0.57 12.96
C GLU A 598 -40.05 0.59 13.28
N LEU A 599 -39.47 1.79 13.39
CA LEU A 599 -38.05 1.96 13.66
C LEU A 599 -37.66 1.51 15.08
N GLU A 600 -38.52 1.75 16.08
CA GLU A 600 -38.29 1.27 17.44
C GLU A 600 -38.47 -0.26 17.55
N SER A 601 -39.39 -0.85 16.78
CA SER A 601 -39.53 -2.31 16.64
C SER A 601 -38.27 -2.96 16.06
N LEU A 602 -37.66 -2.34 15.03
CA LEU A 602 -36.39 -2.78 14.45
C LEU A 602 -35.21 -2.67 15.44
N ARG A 603 -35.12 -1.56 16.19
CA ARG A 603 -34.10 -1.37 17.24
C ARG A 603 -34.21 -2.41 18.37
N LYS A 604 -35.43 -2.85 18.70
CA LYS A 604 -35.65 -3.92 19.68
C LYS A 604 -35.10 -5.25 19.16
N LYS A 605 -35.42 -5.62 17.91
CA LYS A 605 -34.87 -6.84 17.26
C LYS A 605 -33.34 -6.82 17.18
N LEU A 606 -32.74 -5.67 16.90
CA LEU A 606 -31.28 -5.53 16.86
C LEU A 606 -30.63 -5.79 18.22
N ARG A 607 -31.18 -5.22 19.30
CA ARG A 607 -30.71 -5.46 20.69
C ARG A 607 -30.85 -6.94 21.10
N GLU A 608 -31.92 -7.60 20.67
CA GLU A 608 -32.10 -9.05 20.90
C GLU A 608 -31.04 -9.88 20.15
N LEU A 609 -30.69 -9.49 18.92
CA LEU A 609 -29.63 -10.15 18.14
C LEU A 609 -28.22 -9.92 18.72
N GLU A 610 -27.92 -8.72 19.20
CA GLU A 610 -26.63 -8.40 19.82
C GLU A 610 -26.42 -9.15 21.14
N ASN A 611 -27.47 -9.28 21.96
CA ASN A 611 -27.41 -10.04 23.21
C ASN A 611 -27.20 -11.55 22.98
N ASN A 612 -27.71 -12.10 21.88
CA ASN A 612 -27.50 -13.51 21.51
C ASN A 612 -26.10 -13.78 20.95
N LYS A 613 -25.34 -12.75 20.54
CA LYS A 613 -23.98 -12.91 20.00
C LYS A 613 -22.91 -13.07 21.10
N ASN A 614 -23.21 -12.67 22.34
CA ASN A 614 -22.27 -12.65 23.45
C ASN A 614 -22.23 -13.95 24.29
N THR A 615 -22.93 -15.02 23.91
CA THR A 615 -23.07 -16.22 24.76
C THR A 615 -22.11 -17.37 24.44
N TYR A 616 -21.28 -17.29 23.39
CA TYR A 616 -20.27 -18.32 23.09
C TYR A 616 -18.95 -17.69 22.63
N SER A 617 -18.16 -17.18 23.58
CA SER A 617 -16.94 -16.40 23.28
C SER A 617 -15.77 -16.76 24.21
N ASP A 618 -15.62 -18.03 24.55
CA ASP A 618 -14.33 -18.52 25.03
C ASP A 618 -13.97 -19.83 24.33
N GLN A 619 -13.76 -19.72 23.02
CA GLN A 619 -13.42 -20.85 22.15
C GLN A 619 -12.15 -21.56 22.61
N GLU A 620 -11.22 -20.83 23.22
CA GLU A 620 -9.97 -21.38 23.73
C GLU A 620 -10.17 -22.24 24.98
N ASN A 621 -11.14 -21.95 25.85
CA ASN A 621 -11.35 -22.71 27.09
C ASN A 621 -12.57 -23.64 27.09
N THR A 622 -13.36 -23.65 26.02
CA THR A 622 -14.57 -24.48 25.95
C THR A 622 -14.19 -25.95 25.72
N THR A 623 -14.41 -26.79 26.74
CA THR A 623 -14.21 -28.25 26.67
C THR A 623 -15.46 -29.03 26.27
N GLU A 624 -16.63 -28.39 26.33
CA GLU A 624 -17.92 -29.03 26.04
C GLU A 624 -18.90 -28.05 25.41
N ILE A 625 -19.59 -28.49 24.36
CA ILE A 625 -20.68 -27.75 23.74
C ILE A 625 -21.97 -28.53 23.97
N GLU A 626 -22.92 -27.87 24.65
CA GLU A 626 -24.25 -28.39 24.91
C GLU A 626 -25.29 -27.71 24.01
N PHE A 627 -26.00 -28.52 23.23
CA PHE A 627 -27.05 -28.10 22.32
C PHE A 627 -28.44 -28.44 22.88
N ASP A 628 -29.17 -27.43 23.32
CA ASP A 628 -30.57 -27.57 23.75
C ASP A 628 -31.50 -27.75 22.53
N ARG A 629 -32.06 -28.95 22.38
CA ARG A 629 -32.90 -29.34 21.25
C ARG A 629 -34.19 -28.53 21.16
N ASP A 630 -34.72 -28.04 22.29
CA ASP A 630 -35.94 -27.25 22.31
C ASP A 630 -35.69 -25.81 21.81
N LYS A 631 -34.43 -25.35 21.88
CA LYS A 631 -33.99 -24.03 21.41
C LYS A 631 -33.46 -24.03 19.98
N LEU A 632 -33.02 -25.18 19.46
CA LEU A 632 -32.57 -25.35 18.08
C LEU A 632 -33.75 -25.43 17.10
N LYS A 633 -34.49 -24.33 16.96
CA LYS A 633 -35.52 -24.16 15.94
C LYS A 633 -34.91 -23.55 14.68
N PHE A 634 -34.56 -24.39 13.72
CA PHE A 634 -34.23 -23.93 12.38
C PHE A 634 -35.51 -23.82 11.55
N ASP A 635 -35.72 -22.67 10.88
CA ASP A 635 -36.86 -22.47 9.98
C ASP A 635 -36.79 -23.37 8.74
N HIS A 636 -35.60 -23.90 8.42
CA HIS A 636 -35.31 -24.79 7.30
C HIS A 636 -34.34 -25.91 7.70
N THR A 637 -34.29 -26.99 6.93
CA THR A 637 -33.25 -28.02 7.07
C THR A 637 -31.87 -27.41 6.86
N GLY A 638 -30.97 -27.55 7.83
CA GLY A 638 -29.70 -26.83 7.86
C GLY A 638 -28.49 -27.70 8.21
N GLU A 639 -27.32 -27.08 8.08
CA GLU A 639 -26.01 -27.60 8.50
C GLU A 639 -25.60 -26.90 9.82
N LEU A 640 -25.27 -27.70 10.83
CA LEU A 640 -24.66 -27.23 12.07
C LEU A 640 -23.13 -27.31 11.93
N THR A 641 -22.41 -26.23 12.22
CA THR A 641 -20.96 -26.20 12.09
C THR A 641 -20.30 -25.86 13.43
N VAL A 642 -19.39 -26.70 13.89
CA VAL A 642 -18.56 -26.49 15.08
C VAL A 642 -17.10 -26.40 14.64
N ALA A 643 -16.47 -25.24 14.80
CA ALA A 643 -15.12 -25.02 14.30
C ALA A 643 -14.22 -24.24 15.27
N ASN A 644 -12.92 -24.57 15.27
CA ASN A 644 -11.85 -23.85 15.96
C ASN A 644 -11.97 -23.84 17.50
N TYR A 645 -12.32 -24.98 18.09
CA TYR A 645 -12.27 -25.17 19.53
C TYR A 645 -11.11 -26.09 19.91
N PRO A 646 -9.90 -25.55 20.18
CA PRO A 646 -8.70 -26.35 20.39
C PRO A 646 -8.82 -27.33 21.56
N ASN A 647 -9.63 -27.00 22.58
CA ASN A 647 -9.79 -27.78 23.80
C ASN A 647 -11.15 -28.50 23.90
N LEU A 648 -11.98 -28.49 22.85
CA LEU A 648 -13.28 -29.13 22.88
C LEU A 648 -13.14 -30.65 22.92
N GLU A 649 -13.64 -31.26 23.99
CA GLU A 649 -13.63 -32.70 24.21
C GLU A 649 -14.98 -33.34 23.84
N ARG A 650 -16.10 -32.64 24.04
CA ARG A 650 -17.43 -33.23 23.87
C ARG A 650 -18.44 -32.30 23.20
N ILE A 651 -19.27 -32.87 22.34
CA ILE A 651 -20.49 -32.25 21.81
C ILE A 651 -21.66 -33.09 22.27
N ILE A 652 -22.56 -32.52 23.07
CA ILE A 652 -23.75 -33.23 23.56
C ILE A 652 -25.01 -32.43 23.23
N THR A 653 -26.11 -33.15 23.10
CA THR A 653 -27.44 -32.54 22.95
C THR A 653 -28.27 -32.81 24.20
N THR A 654 -29.04 -31.83 24.64
CA THR A 654 -29.94 -31.94 25.80
C THR A 654 -31.37 -31.56 25.43
N GLY A 655 -32.34 -32.11 26.16
CA GLY A 655 -33.77 -31.92 25.90
C GLY A 655 -34.41 -33.09 25.14
N ASP A 656 -35.74 -33.20 25.24
CA ASP A 656 -36.54 -34.31 24.67
C ASP A 656 -37.05 -34.01 23.25
N GLY A 657 -36.77 -32.81 22.73
CA GLY A 657 -37.19 -32.37 21.40
C GLY A 657 -36.48 -33.14 20.28
N LYS A 658 -37.20 -33.50 19.22
CA LYS A 658 -36.58 -34.11 18.03
C LYS A 658 -35.82 -33.08 17.20
N VAL A 659 -34.56 -33.36 16.85
CA VAL A 659 -33.74 -32.49 15.98
C VAL A 659 -34.05 -32.75 14.51
N ASN A 660 -35.31 -32.56 14.10
CA ASN A 660 -35.76 -32.93 12.75
C ASN A 660 -35.14 -32.06 11.62
N ASN A 661 -34.50 -30.94 11.96
CA ASN A 661 -34.08 -29.92 11.01
C ASN A 661 -32.56 -29.80 10.83
N VAL A 662 -31.74 -30.58 11.55
CA VAL A 662 -30.29 -30.63 11.31
C VAL A 662 -29.99 -31.80 10.39
N THR A 663 -29.61 -31.50 9.15
CA THR A 663 -29.34 -32.53 8.11
C THR A 663 -27.88 -32.87 7.97
N LYS A 664 -27.00 -32.02 8.50
CA LYS A 664 -25.55 -32.17 8.42
C LYS A 664 -24.90 -31.52 9.63
N LEU A 665 -23.90 -32.19 10.20
CA LEU A 665 -22.99 -31.61 11.19
C LEU A 665 -21.58 -31.58 10.59
N THR A 666 -20.95 -30.42 10.61
CA THR A 666 -19.57 -30.23 10.19
C THR A 666 -18.72 -29.83 11.37
N ILE A 667 -17.62 -30.54 11.58
CA ILE A 667 -16.66 -30.29 12.65
C ILE A 667 -15.28 -30.07 12.04
N SER A 668 -14.59 -29.00 12.46
CA SER A 668 -13.24 -28.69 11.96
C SER A 668 -12.38 -28.04 13.05
N ASN A 669 -11.09 -28.37 13.10
CA ASN A 669 -10.13 -27.78 14.06
C ASN A 669 -10.56 -27.92 15.54
N CYS A 670 -11.08 -29.10 15.90
CA CYS A 670 -11.36 -29.50 17.29
C CYS A 670 -10.51 -30.74 17.65
N PRO A 671 -9.18 -30.59 17.83
CA PRO A 671 -8.25 -31.71 17.93
C PRO A 671 -8.41 -32.58 19.18
N GLN A 672 -9.04 -32.06 20.23
CA GLN A 672 -9.30 -32.78 21.48
C GLN A 672 -10.68 -33.47 21.50
N LEU A 673 -11.46 -33.38 20.41
CA LEU A 673 -12.83 -33.88 20.40
C LEU A 673 -12.84 -35.42 20.45
N VAL A 674 -13.36 -35.96 21.55
CA VAL A 674 -13.44 -37.40 21.81
C VAL A 674 -14.86 -37.95 21.71
N GLU A 675 -15.89 -37.11 21.90
CA GLU A 675 -17.28 -37.56 21.97
C GLU A 675 -18.25 -36.62 21.23
N ILE A 676 -19.17 -37.22 20.48
CA ILE A 676 -20.31 -36.55 19.84
C ILE A 676 -21.56 -37.37 20.16
N ASP A 677 -22.39 -36.88 21.07
CA ASP A 677 -23.68 -37.49 21.42
C ASP A 677 -24.84 -36.65 20.86
N ILE A 678 -25.32 -37.11 19.71
CA ILE A 678 -26.50 -36.58 19.01
C ILE A 678 -27.45 -37.75 18.83
N THR A 679 -27.92 -38.27 19.96
CA THR A 679 -28.96 -39.30 20.01
C THR A 679 -30.29 -38.72 19.54
N ASP A 680 -31.09 -39.41 18.75
CA ASP A 680 -32.43 -38.94 18.36
C ASP A 680 -33.48 -39.23 19.42
#